data_AF-A0A354GMD6-F1
#
_entry.id   AF-A0A354GMD6-F1
#
_cell.length_a   1.000
_cell.length_b   1.000
_cell.length_c   1.000
_cell.angle_alpha   90.00
_cell.angle_beta   90.00
_cell.angle_gamma   90.00
#
_symmetry.space_group_name_H-M   'P 1'
#
loop_
_entity.id
_entity.type
_entity.pdbx_description
1 polymer ?
#
loop_
_entity_poly.entity_id
_entity_poly.type
_entity_poly.pdbx_seq_one_letter_code
_entity_poly.pdbx_strand_id
1 'polypeptide(L)'
;MEFVNPWFMAVGGALVSSPILIHLINRMRFKRVRWAAMEFLLKSQKRNRRKLIIEQLILLMLRCLLVLLVGLLLGRLRLGGDTGQNAFHFVVLDDTPSMGDHFVENGKASNSFDLAKDQLKLLADTIAQASTRQQMRVVLLSDLDDVVFDQQLNNGAGDELAAKLQDKRPAATHVDPIQAVEKARMVFSTLPRGKKVFHFVSDFRERDWKTGPEAETLAKAVDGLTAIGAHVSYIDTAHRFRGASEEGIAPHANLAIEDLKPATTMAAEGVPVEFTVGVHNYSTEAKKTFMHVYTRSIYVRDGKIEDGERLQEDLASTGVIDNLQPGNRTEKKFTLLFQKKQLGQDVRESDKPEERARKRRADAEFVQVSVQIDDDPKDMGLDADNVRDVIVEVRKKVPTLVVDGNPARSRKRDGDLYYLESALGAAASYEMERCTVEELDKVKLEQYPDVFLVNVPLIKNADTIKKLEDYVSKGGSVAFFMGDLTEPAFYNKLFKESENRSHEHLFPVLLDAHLPEPMSEDEMADRLQNDKQPKILFPDESNPIIRGHVSAVEDKGGLAKNQDALRYLLIDRYWKCLPQSQWDPEPNQAQKVVVLPNRNSIDQYKRAAQETMQKAALAVNELAVGDEKFEIYKDRVEAARKKVVEALSTPYLDNLYRAFDGLMHDPGVKDNPNRPNMAELWAQPTMRALKNDIDDFLKTVRFGDPLVVTRPFGKGRVLAFLTTAGTSMRGTSPSTLRWNEWASGLALWTYPVFIKQMQEYLISQSDSRNRIVGTDLALPELEAARYKPEVRISYQPQPDPWNKATADKAGGNRPALQIRPIQPLTKTDEVYKLTLPGVDKTGVYTFEFFPNNDAGGKPTAEVQAYAFNMDSAAESDLNRATKETLVRKTAVGTGLAAGGKVVLRSPGDSFEDFKDPPPDLSNMIVLFILIALVFAAEQALAVHLSFHLKENEAAVLTGAKASRAA
;
A
#
# COMPACT_ATOMS: atom_id res chain seq x y z
N MET A 1 35.63 26.56 36.79
CA MET A 1 35.39 25.78 38.02
C MET A 1 34.46 26.61 38.87
N GLU A 2 33.30 26.09 39.25
CA GLU A 2 32.28 26.84 39.99
C GLU A 2 31.77 25.98 41.14
N PHE A 3 31.54 26.58 42.32
CA PHE A 3 30.99 25.88 43.47
C PHE A 3 29.50 26.20 43.57
N VAL A 4 28.64 25.18 43.67
CA VAL A 4 27.19 25.41 43.85
C VAL A 4 26.93 26.09 45.19
N ASN A 5 27.68 25.72 46.23
CA ASN A 5 27.57 26.34 47.54
C ASN A 5 28.93 26.95 47.97
N PRO A 6 29.28 28.15 47.49
CA PRO A 6 30.59 28.75 47.74
C PRO A 6 30.86 29.01 49.23
N TRP A 7 29.81 29.25 50.03
CA TRP A 7 29.93 29.46 51.47
C TRP A 7 30.39 28.23 52.24
N PHE A 8 29.98 27.01 51.84
CA PHE A 8 30.47 25.79 52.49
C PHE A 8 31.96 25.54 52.19
N MET A 9 32.44 25.94 51.01
CA MET A 9 33.88 25.90 50.71
C MET A 9 34.66 26.94 51.52
N ALA A 10 34.11 28.15 51.70
CA ALA A 10 34.72 29.18 52.54
C ALA A 10 34.82 28.74 54.02
N VAL A 11 33.73 28.17 54.55
CA VAL A 11 33.71 27.59 55.91
C VAL A 11 34.64 26.39 56.03
N GLY A 12 34.64 25.48 55.04
CA GLY A 12 35.56 24.35 54.99
C GLY A 12 37.03 24.81 54.99
N GLY A 13 37.37 25.80 54.17
CA GLY A 13 38.69 26.42 54.13
C GLY A 13 39.11 27.05 55.45
N ALA A 14 38.18 27.72 56.15
CA ALA A 14 38.44 28.25 57.48
C ALA A 14 38.68 27.11 58.51
N LEU A 15 37.92 26.03 58.44
CA LEU A 15 38.05 24.88 59.34
C LEU A 15 39.33 24.06 59.11
N VAL A 16 39.94 24.10 57.92
CA VAL A 16 41.27 23.52 57.66
C VAL A 16 42.34 24.15 58.56
N SER A 17 42.14 25.38 59.04
CA SER A 17 43.05 26.02 60.00
C SER A 17 42.98 25.43 61.41
N SER A 18 41.88 24.75 61.78
CA SER A 18 41.64 24.25 63.13
C SER A 18 42.69 23.21 63.59
N PRO A 19 43.04 22.16 62.81
CA PRO A 19 44.12 21.25 63.16
C PRO A 19 45.47 21.94 63.35
N ILE A 20 45.77 22.95 62.52
CA ILE A 20 47.03 23.71 62.55
C ILE A 20 47.11 24.53 63.85
N LEU A 21 46.03 25.23 64.21
CA LEU A 21 45.94 26.00 65.44
C LEU A 21 46.05 25.11 66.69
N ILE A 22 45.34 23.97 66.71
CA ILE A 22 45.41 23.00 67.81
C ILE A 22 46.85 22.47 67.95
N HIS A 23 47.52 22.15 66.84
CA HIS A 23 48.91 21.70 66.85
C HIS A 23 49.86 22.76 67.44
N LEU A 24 49.71 24.03 67.04
CA LEU A 24 50.54 25.13 67.51
C LEU A 24 50.32 25.38 69.02
N ILE A 25 49.07 25.38 69.48
CA ILE A 25 48.72 25.60 70.90
C ILE A 25 49.27 24.49 71.80
N ASN A 26 49.16 23.22 71.37
CA ASN A 26 49.70 22.10 72.13
C ASN A 26 51.23 22.12 72.21
N ARG A 27 51.91 22.70 71.22
CA ARG A 27 53.37 22.87 71.25
C ARG A 27 53.85 23.86 72.32
N MET A 28 52.99 24.79 72.76
CA MET A 28 53.34 25.82 73.76
C MET A 28 53.23 25.36 75.21
N ARG A 29 52.65 24.19 75.50
CA ARG A 29 52.39 23.74 76.89
C ARG A 29 53.49 22.89 77.54
N PHE A 30 54.60 22.62 76.85
CA PHE A 30 55.68 21.81 77.43
C PHE A 30 56.64 22.64 78.30
N LYS A 31 56.40 22.64 79.62
CA LYS A 31 57.41 23.05 80.63
C LYS A 31 58.55 22.03 80.64
N ARG A 32 59.74 22.44 80.21
CA ARG A 32 60.97 21.64 80.36
C ARG A 32 61.44 21.71 81.81
N VAL A 33 61.38 20.61 82.54
CA VAL A 33 62.04 20.47 83.85
C VAL A 33 63.44 19.87 83.62
N ARG A 34 64.49 20.58 84.03
CA ARG A 34 65.88 20.09 84.00
C ARG A 34 66.12 19.21 85.23
N TRP A 35 66.46 17.94 85.02
CA TRP A 35 67.07 17.08 86.04
C TRP A 35 68.42 16.55 85.54
N ALA A 36 69.35 16.27 86.45
CA ALA A 36 70.81 16.32 86.28
C ALA A 36 71.49 15.04 85.72
N ALA A 37 70.75 14.02 85.28
CA ALA A 37 71.31 12.75 84.80
C ALA A 37 71.05 12.47 83.29
N MET A 38 71.30 13.45 82.41
CA MET A 38 70.90 13.39 80.99
C MET A 38 72.00 12.90 80.02
N GLU A 39 73.25 12.76 80.47
CA GLU A 39 74.39 12.56 79.55
C GLU A 39 74.41 11.18 78.87
N PHE A 40 73.74 10.16 79.41
CA PHE A 40 73.61 8.85 78.76
C PHE A 40 72.34 8.70 77.88
N LEU A 41 71.26 9.44 78.15
CA LEU A 41 70.03 9.41 77.34
C LEU A 41 70.14 10.21 76.02
N LEU A 42 71.06 11.17 75.95
CA LEU A 42 71.26 12.03 74.78
C LEU A 42 72.06 11.38 73.64
N LYS A 43 72.69 10.21 73.85
CA LYS A 43 73.45 9.50 72.80
C LYS A 43 72.58 8.59 71.92
N SER A 44 71.33 8.31 72.30
CA SER A 44 70.36 7.50 71.53
C SER A 44 69.24 8.33 70.87
N GLN A 45 68.89 9.52 71.38
CA GLN A 45 67.75 10.29 70.88
C GLN A 45 67.98 11.15 69.63
N LYS A 46 69.20 11.27 69.10
CA LYS A 46 69.49 12.18 67.97
C LYS A 46 69.03 11.68 66.60
N ARG A 47 68.68 10.39 66.42
CA ARG A 47 68.29 9.83 65.11
C ARG A 47 66.78 9.76 64.86
N ASN A 48 65.94 9.57 65.89
CA ASN A 48 64.48 9.44 65.71
C ASN A 48 63.67 10.74 65.87
N ARG A 49 64.24 11.82 66.42
CA ARG A 49 63.52 13.10 66.58
C ARG A 49 63.06 13.69 65.24
N ARG A 50 63.87 13.56 64.18
CA ARG A 50 63.48 14.03 62.84
C ARG A 50 62.33 13.20 62.26
N LYS A 51 62.37 11.87 62.44
CA LYS A 51 61.34 10.95 61.94
C LYS A 51 59.98 11.20 62.60
N LEU A 52 59.95 11.34 63.93
CA LEU A 52 58.71 11.66 64.67
C LEU A 52 58.12 13.03 64.30
N ILE A 53 58.97 14.04 64.06
CA ILE A 53 58.50 15.36 63.59
C ILE A 53 57.87 15.25 62.19
N ILE A 54 58.45 14.44 61.30
CA ILE A 54 57.91 14.21 59.95
C ILE A 54 56.58 13.45 60.02
N GLU A 55 56.49 12.38 60.81
CA GLU A 55 55.24 11.62 60.98
C GLU A 55 54.12 12.47 61.57
N GLN A 56 54.42 13.33 62.55
CA GLN A 56 53.46 14.29 63.10
C GLN A 56 53.02 15.35 62.07
N LEU A 57 53.93 15.80 61.21
CA LEU A 57 53.61 16.73 60.13
C LEU A 57 52.72 16.08 59.06
N ILE A 58 52.97 14.82 58.72
CA ILE A 58 52.14 14.04 57.79
C ILE A 58 50.75 13.83 58.40
N LEU A 59 50.64 13.50 59.69
CA LEU A 59 49.34 13.36 60.36
C LEU A 59 48.56 14.69 60.34
N LEU A 60 49.24 15.81 60.60
CA LEU A 60 48.64 17.14 60.50
C LEU A 60 48.16 17.45 59.07
N MET A 61 48.95 17.11 58.06
CA MET A 61 48.60 17.27 56.65
C MET A 61 47.38 16.44 56.28
N LEU A 62 47.29 15.17 56.71
CA LEU A 62 46.15 14.30 56.45
C LEU A 62 44.85 14.84 57.08
N ARG A 63 44.93 15.41 58.29
CA ARG A 63 43.77 16.07 58.93
C ARG A 63 43.30 17.30 58.18
N CYS A 64 44.24 18.12 57.71
CA CYS A 64 43.92 19.29 56.89
C CYS A 64 43.31 18.85 55.55
N LEU A 65 43.86 17.81 54.91
CA LEU A 65 43.37 17.25 53.67
C LEU A 65 41.95 16.69 53.82
N LEU A 66 41.66 16.00 54.92
CA LEU A 66 40.33 15.43 55.18
C LEU A 66 39.25 16.52 55.31
N VAL A 67 39.54 17.58 56.08
CA VAL A 67 38.60 18.72 56.21
C VAL A 67 38.41 19.44 54.87
N LEU A 68 39.48 19.58 54.08
CA LEU A 68 39.42 20.18 52.74
C LEU A 68 38.57 19.33 51.77
N LEU A 69 38.71 18.00 51.78
CA LEU A 69 37.92 17.09 50.96
C LEU A 69 36.44 17.11 51.34
N VAL A 70 36.12 17.20 52.64
CA VAL A 70 34.72 17.38 53.10
C VAL A 70 34.17 18.75 52.67
N GLY A 71 34.99 19.81 52.73
CA GLY A 71 34.62 21.13 52.20
C GLY A 71 34.33 21.12 50.70
N LEU A 72 35.13 20.38 49.92
CA LEU A 72 34.91 20.15 48.49
C LEU A 72 33.63 19.36 48.20
N LEU A 73 33.32 18.36 49.02
CA LEU A 73 32.09 17.56 48.93
C LEU A 73 30.84 18.43 49.16
N LEU A 74 30.83 19.23 50.24
CA LEU A 74 29.70 20.10 50.59
C LEU A 74 29.59 21.35 49.70
N GLY A 75 30.74 21.85 49.21
CA GLY A 75 30.81 22.96 48.27
C GLY A 75 30.32 22.59 46.86
N ARG A 76 30.16 21.30 46.55
CA ARG A 76 29.73 20.75 45.25
C ARG A 76 30.48 21.41 44.08
N LEU A 77 31.79 21.16 44.00
CA LEU A 77 32.66 21.71 42.95
C LEU A 77 32.30 21.16 41.56
N ARG A 78 32.07 22.06 40.61
CA ARG A 78 31.93 21.78 39.18
C ARG A 78 33.25 22.04 38.47
N LEU A 79 33.89 20.98 37.97
CA LEU A 79 35.04 21.07 37.07
C LEU A 79 34.49 21.32 35.65
N GLY A 80 34.90 22.42 35.01
CA GLY A 80 34.27 22.89 33.76
C GLY A 80 34.50 21.95 32.57
N GLY A 81 33.46 21.75 31.77
CA GLY A 81 33.50 20.90 30.58
C GLY A 81 32.18 20.64 29.85
N ASP A 82 31.05 21.23 30.24
CA ASP A 82 29.95 21.62 29.32
C ASP A 82 29.09 22.64 30.09
N THR A 83 29.26 23.93 29.81
CA THR A 83 28.28 24.93 30.22
C THR A 83 26.99 24.55 29.51
N GLY A 84 26.02 24.00 30.26
CA GLY A 84 24.82 23.36 29.72
C GLY A 84 24.35 24.01 28.43
N GLN A 85 24.56 23.30 27.32
CA GLN A 85 24.32 23.88 26.02
C GLN A 85 22.83 24.11 25.85
N ASN A 86 22.47 25.24 25.24
CA ASN A 86 21.11 25.42 24.77
C ASN A 86 20.76 24.24 23.86
N ALA A 87 19.63 23.57 24.10
CA ALA A 87 19.17 22.51 23.22
C ALA A 87 18.06 23.02 22.31
N PHE A 88 18.10 22.52 21.08
CA PHE A 88 17.06 22.71 20.09
C PHE A 88 16.34 21.38 19.89
N HIS A 89 15.07 21.35 20.28
CA HIS A 89 14.17 20.21 20.16
C HIS A 89 13.34 20.37 18.90
N PHE A 90 13.62 19.55 17.88
CA PHE A 90 12.79 19.46 16.69
C PHE A 90 11.84 18.27 16.86
N VAL A 91 10.56 18.55 16.97
CA VAL A 91 9.50 17.58 17.19
C VAL A 91 8.71 17.44 15.90
N VAL A 92 8.56 16.21 15.43
CA VAL A 92 7.59 15.85 14.41
C VAL A 92 6.53 14.99 15.08
N LEU A 93 5.30 15.48 15.03
CA LEU A 93 4.12 14.74 15.47
C LEU A 93 3.53 14.03 14.25
N ASP A 94 3.50 12.71 14.32
CA ASP A 94 2.79 11.88 13.38
C ASP A 94 1.29 12.16 13.47
N ASP A 95 0.70 12.48 12.33
CA ASP A 95 -0.72 12.69 12.15
C ASP A 95 -1.26 11.82 11.00
N THR A 96 -0.59 10.74 10.64
CA THR A 96 -1.11 9.75 9.69
C THR A 96 -2.37 9.06 10.22
N PRO A 97 -3.19 8.46 9.34
CA PRO A 97 -4.44 7.82 9.74
C PRO A 97 -4.34 6.80 10.88
N SER A 98 -3.29 5.99 10.94
CA SER A 98 -3.10 4.99 12.00
C SER A 98 -2.97 5.59 13.41
N MET A 99 -2.64 6.88 13.52
CA MET A 99 -2.69 7.62 14.79
C MET A 99 -4.12 7.80 15.33
N GLY A 100 -5.14 7.55 14.51
CA GLY A 100 -6.55 7.47 14.91
C GLY A 100 -6.94 6.19 15.64
N ASP A 101 -6.01 5.25 15.86
CA ASP A 101 -6.24 3.96 16.53
C ASP A 101 -6.90 4.16 17.91
N HIS A 102 -8.18 3.81 17.98
CA HIS A 102 -9.04 4.10 19.12
C HIS A 102 -8.92 3.04 20.21
N PHE A 103 -8.95 3.49 21.46
CA PHE A 103 -9.02 2.60 22.62
C PHE A 103 -9.80 3.20 23.77
N VAL A 104 -10.31 2.33 24.64
CA VAL A 104 -10.97 2.71 25.88
C VAL A 104 -10.13 2.21 27.05
N GLU A 105 -9.66 3.14 27.88
CA GLU A 105 -8.92 2.84 29.10
C GLU A 105 -9.60 3.51 30.29
N ASN A 106 -9.85 2.75 31.37
CA ASN A 106 -10.55 3.25 32.57
C ASN A 106 -11.90 3.94 32.29
N GLY A 107 -12.62 3.50 31.25
CA GLY A 107 -13.91 4.07 30.84
C GLY A 107 -13.82 5.40 30.08
N LYS A 108 -12.61 5.88 29.74
CA LYS A 108 -12.39 7.04 28.88
C LYS A 108 -11.93 6.58 27.49
N ALA A 109 -12.68 6.96 26.46
CA ALA A 109 -12.26 6.76 25.07
C ALA A 109 -11.15 7.76 24.70
N SER A 110 -10.13 7.29 23.99
CA SER A 110 -9.03 8.08 23.45
C SER A 110 -8.51 7.44 22.15
N ASN A 111 -7.48 8.03 21.56
CA ASN A 111 -6.73 7.48 20.43
C ASN A 111 -5.25 7.82 20.56
N SER A 112 -4.41 7.21 19.74
CA SER A 112 -2.95 7.41 19.75
C SER A 112 -2.56 8.88 19.53
N PHE A 113 -3.30 9.63 18.72
CA PHE A 113 -3.03 11.04 18.43
C PHE A 113 -3.30 11.96 19.64
N ASP A 114 -4.41 11.77 20.34
CA ASP A 114 -4.71 12.53 21.56
C ASP A 114 -3.71 12.19 22.67
N LEU A 115 -3.30 10.92 22.77
CA LEU A 115 -2.21 10.55 23.68
C LEU A 115 -0.88 11.21 23.29
N ALA A 116 -0.60 11.36 22.00
CA ALA A 116 0.57 12.08 21.52
C ALA A 116 0.59 13.55 21.95
N LYS A 117 -0.57 14.23 21.92
CA LYS A 117 -0.71 15.60 22.45
C LYS A 117 -0.40 15.66 23.95
N ASP A 118 -0.92 14.70 24.71
CA ASP A 118 -0.68 14.61 26.15
C ASP A 118 0.81 14.36 26.47
N GLN A 119 1.47 13.47 25.71
CA GLN A 119 2.91 13.22 25.85
C GLN A 119 3.75 14.45 25.45
N LEU A 120 3.35 15.18 24.41
CA LEU A 120 4.03 16.41 24.00
C LEU A 120 3.90 17.52 25.04
N LYS A 121 2.73 17.67 25.64
CA LYS A 121 2.53 18.58 26.76
C LYS A 121 3.47 18.22 27.93
N LEU A 122 3.46 16.95 28.34
CA LEU A 122 4.33 16.45 29.42
C LEU A 122 5.81 16.68 29.11
N LEU A 123 6.23 16.43 27.87
CA LEU A 123 7.59 16.69 27.40
C LEU A 123 7.95 18.17 27.52
N ALA A 124 7.10 19.07 27.01
CA ALA A 124 7.32 20.52 27.07
C ALA A 124 7.39 21.03 28.51
N ASP A 125 6.48 20.61 29.38
CA ASP A 125 6.46 20.97 30.81
C ASP A 125 7.70 20.46 31.55
N THR A 126 8.21 19.28 31.18
CA THR A 126 9.40 18.70 31.79
C THR A 126 10.66 19.44 31.35
N ILE A 127 10.80 19.73 30.06
CA ILE A 127 11.96 20.45 29.50
C ILE A 127 11.96 21.92 29.97
N ALA A 128 10.80 22.54 30.16
CA ALA A 128 10.68 23.91 30.67
C ALA A 128 11.30 24.10 32.08
N GLN A 129 11.43 23.02 32.85
CA GLN A 129 12.07 23.03 34.18
C GLN A 129 13.61 22.96 34.10
N ALA A 130 14.19 22.79 32.91
CA ALA A 130 15.64 22.75 32.75
C ALA A 130 16.27 24.11 33.12
N SER A 131 17.49 24.05 33.68
CA SER A 131 18.24 25.26 34.07
C SER A 131 18.84 26.03 32.89
N THR A 132 18.85 25.41 31.71
CA THR A 132 19.43 25.93 30.45
C THR A 132 18.34 26.41 29.51
N ARG A 133 18.71 27.21 28.50
CA ARG A 133 17.75 27.71 27.51
C ARG A 133 17.38 26.61 26.53
N GLN A 134 16.09 26.24 26.52
CA GLN A 134 15.55 25.21 25.65
C GLN A 134 14.61 25.82 24.62
N GLN A 135 14.77 25.46 23.34
CA GLN A 135 13.85 25.85 22.27
C GLN A 135 13.20 24.60 21.69
N MET A 136 11.89 24.67 21.46
CA MET A 136 11.13 23.58 20.84
C MET A 136 10.41 24.08 19.61
N ARG A 137 10.55 23.32 18.52
CA ARG A 137 9.78 23.47 17.28
C ARG A 137 8.98 22.21 17.04
N VAL A 138 7.68 22.34 16.81
CA VAL A 138 6.73 21.26 16.53
C VAL A 138 6.12 21.46 15.15
N VAL A 139 6.18 20.42 14.33
CA VAL A 139 5.52 20.31 13.02
C VAL A 139 4.70 19.02 12.96
N LEU A 140 3.75 18.94 12.03
CA LEU A 140 3.03 17.71 11.72
C LEU A 140 3.75 16.92 10.62
N LEU A 141 3.55 15.60 10.56
CA LEU A 141 4.16 14.78 9.52
C LEU A 141 3.56 15.07 8.14
N SER A 142 2.25 15.29 8.08
CA SER A 142 1.51 15.62 6.85
C SER A 142 1.89 16.98 6.24
N ASP A 143 2.36 17.94 7.05
CA ASP A 143 2.80 19.26 6.62
C ASP A 143 4.04 19.70 7.42
N LEU A 144 5.21 19.31 6.91
CA LEU A 144 6.51 19.61 7.52
C LEU A 144 6.94 21.09 7.37
N ASP A 145 6.22 21.89 6.59
CA ASP A 145 6.49 23.31 6.39
C ASP A 145 5.61 24.21 7.30
N ASP A 146 4.43 23.75 7.71
CA ASP A 146 3.59 24.43 8.71
C ASP A 146 4.12 24.22 10.14
N VAL A 147 4.71 25.29 10.69
CA VAL A 147 5.23 25.30 12.06
C VAL A 147 4.11 25.61 13.05
N VAL A 148 3.59 24.56 13.70
CA VAL A 148 2.53 24.67 14.71
C VAL A 148 3.02 25.43 15.95
N PHE A 149 4.23 25.13 16.42
CA PHE A 149 4.82 25.74 17.61
C PHE A 149 6.32 25.94 17.41
N ASP A 150 6.84 27.14 17.70
CA ASP A 150 8.28 27.40 17.73
C ASP A 150 8.58 28.50 18.74
N GLN A 151 8.94 28.11 19.95
CA GLN A 151 9.19 29.03 21.05
C GLN A 151 10.28 28.50 22.00
N GLN A 152 10.82 29.42 22.80
CA GLN A 152 11.63 29.05 23.95
C GLN A 152 10.72 28.50 25.06
N LEU A 153 11.09 27.37 25.63
CA LEU A 153 10.32 26.73 26.69
C LEU A 153 10.50 27.49 28.02
N ASN A 154 9.37 27.85 28.61
CA ASN A 154 9.23 28.52 29.90
C ASN A 154 8.09 27.85 30.71
N ASN A 155 7.90 28.26 31.96
CA ASN A 155 6.76 27.81 32.75
C ASN A 155 5.45 28.26 32.07
N GLY A 156 4.63 27.32 31.60
CA GLY A 156 3.40 27.56 30.85
C GLY A 156 3.48 27.21 29.36
N ALA A 157 4.67 26.95 28.80
CA ALA A 157 4.82 26.58 27.39
C ALA A 157 4.07 25.29 27.01
N GLY A 158 3.92 24.32 27.92
CA GLY A 158 3.15 23.11 27.67
C GLY A 158 1.66 23.37 27.51
N ASP A 159 1.08 24.28 28.30
CA ASP A 159 -0.33 24.69 28.14
C ASP A 159 -0.55 25.46 26.83
N GLU A 160 0.39 26.32 26.43
CA GLU A 160 0.34 26.99 25.11
C GLU A 160 0.43 25.99 23.95
N LEU A 161 1.34 25.00 24.03
CA LEU A 161 1.46 23.95 23.04
C LEU A 161 0.18 23.12 22.95
N ALA A 162 -0.40 22.72 24.09
CA ALA A 162 -1.66 21.99 24.15
C ALA A 162 -2.81 22.79 23.52
N ALA A 163 -2.90 24.10 23.78
CA ALA A 163 -3.90 24.96 23.17
C ALA A 163 -3.77 25.02 21.64
N LYS A 164 -2.54 25.06 21.10
CA LYS A 164 -2.32 25.04 19.64
C LYS A 164 -2.63 23.68 18.99
N LEU A 165 -2.47 22.59 19.73
CA LEU A 165 -2.73 21.23 19.25
C LEU A 165 -4.18 20.77 19.48
N GLN A 166 -4.98 21.51 20.26
CA GLN A 166 -6.33 21.12 20.66
C GLN A 166 -7.25 20.81 19.47
N ASP A 167 -7.19 21.63 18.42
CA ASP A 167 -8.04 21.50 17.22
C ASP A 167 -7.41 20.64 16.12
N LYS A 168 -6.15 20.22 16.27
CA LYS A 168 -5.50 19.31 15.32
C LYS A 168 -6.06 17.89 15.47
N ARG A 169 -6.14 17.16 14.36
CA ARG A 169 -6.65 15.78 14.23
C ARG A 169 -5.72 15.00 13.30
N PRO A 170 -5.77 13.66 13.30
CA PRO A 170 -5.09 12.89 12.27
C PRO A 170 -5.54 13.34 10.87
N ALA A 171 -4.59 13.49 9.95
CA ALA A 171 -4.81 13.62 8.54
C ALA A 171 -5.31 12.28 7.96
N ALA A 172 -6.00 12.33 6.81
CA ALA A 172 -6.44 11.11 6.14
C ALA A 172 -5.34 10.51 5.24
N THR A 173 -4.21 11.19 5.07
CA THR A 173 -3.16 10.85 4.10
C THR A 173 -1.99 10.14 4.78
N HIS A 174 -1.60 9.00 4.22
CA HIS A 174 -0.37 8.31 4.60
C HIS A 174 0.85 9.12 4.15
N VAL A 175 1.85 9.26 5.03
CA VAL A 175 3.11 9.96 4.74
C VAL A 175 4.28 9.19 5.33
N ASP A 176 5.26 8.86 4.50
CA ASP A 176 6.43 8.10 4.93
C ASP A 176 7.26 8.88 5.98
N PRO A 177 7.61 8.26 7.14
CA PRO A 177 8.42 8.90 8.18
C PRO A 177 9.80 9.38 7.73
N ILE A 178 10.31 8.91 6.58
CA ILE A 178 11.59 9.35 6.04
C ILE A 178 11.63 10.86 5.80
N GLN A 179 10.49 11.45 5.40
CA GLN A 179 10.40 12.88 5.10
C GLN A 179 10.69 13.72 6.35
N ALA A 180 10.22 13.25 7.52
CA ALA A 180 10.50 13.88 8.81
C ALA A 180 11.99 13.85 9.17
N VAL A 181 12.65 12.71 8.94
CA VAL A 181 14.07 12.52 9.25
C VAL A 181 14.94 13.39 8.34
N GLU A 182 14.63 13.46 7.04
CA GLU A 182 15.33 14.33 6.10
C GLU A 182 15.12 15.82 6.42
N LYS A 183 13.89 16.22 6.78
CA LYS A 183 13.61 17.58 7.26
C LYS A 183 14.40 17.92 8.51
N ALA A 184 14.44 17.02 9.49
CA ALA A 184 15.24 17.18 10.70
C ALA A 184 16.73 17.36 10.37
N ARG A 185 17.27 16.58 9.41
CA ARG A 185 18.67 16.69 8.97
C ARG A 185 18.96 18.06 8.37
N MET A 186 18.05 18.56 7.53
CA MET A 186 18.15 19.90 6.94
C MET A 186 18.15 20.98 8.03
N VAL A 187 17.18 20.95 8.95
CA VAL A 187 17.09 21.91 10.07
C VAL A 187 18.35 21.88 10.93
N PHE A 188 18.83 20.71 11.32
CA PHE A 188 20.02 20.55 12.14
C PHE A 188 21.31 20.97 11.45
N SER A 189 21.41 20.85 10.12
CA SER A 189 22.58 21.32 9.36
C SER A 189 22.75 22.85 9.43
N THR A 190 21.64 23.59 9.58
CA THR A 190 21.66 25.06 9.69
C THR A 190 22.02 25.57 11.09
N LEU A 191 22.02 24.69 12.10
CA LEU A 191 22.30 25.04 13.49
C LEU A 191 23.78 24.82 13.85
N PRO A 192 24.57 25.89 14.11
CA PRO A 192 26.01 25.78 14.27
C PRO A 192 26.48 25.36 15.68
N ARG A 193 25.65 25.53 16.72
CA ARG A 193 25.99 25.21 18.14
C ARG A 193 24.74 24.80 18.93
N GLY A 194 24.91 23.98 19.96
CA GLY A 194 23.84 23.51 20.85
C GLY A 194 23.53 22.03 20.71
N LYS A 195 22.91 21.45 21.74
CA LYS A 195 22.46 20.05 21.74
C LYS A 195 21.27 19.91 20.79
N LYS A 196 21.36 19.00 19.81
CA LYS A 196 20.32 18.77 18.80
C LYS A 196 19.52 17.54 19.21
N VAL A 197 18.21 17.69 19.39
CA VAL A 197 17.33 16.58 19.78
C VAL A 197 16.18 16.50 18.79
N PHE A 198 16.06 15.36 18.12
CA PHE A 198 14.92 15.01 17.28
C PHE A 198 13.93 14.17 18.07
N HIS A 199 12.69 14.64 18.19
CA HIS A 199 11.60 13.86 18.74
C HIS A 199 10.68 13.45 17.60
N PHE A 200 10.42 12.14 17.49
CA PHE A 200 9.40 11.63 16.58
C PHE A 200 8.34 10.95 17.44
N VAL A 201 7.12 11.49 17.38
CA VAL A 201 5.98 11.04 18.20
C VAL A 201 5.01 10.34 17.27
N SER A 202 4.88 9.02 17.41
CA SER A 202 4.19 8.14 16.47
C SER A 202 3.78 6.83 17.16
N ASP A 203 2.99 6.01 16.49
CA ASP A 203 2.61 4.65 16.89
C ASP A 203 3.60 3.55 16.40
N PHE A 204 4.54 3.91 15.52
CA PHE A 204 5.64 3.06 15.03
C PHE A 204 5.18 1.74 14.38
N ARG A 205 4.31 1.84 13.37
CA ARG A 205 3.81 0.68 12.63
C ARG A 205 4.91 -0.16 11.97
N GLU A 206 4.72 -1.47 11.91
CA GLU A 206 5.72 -2.41 11.39
C GLU A 206 6.00 -2.18 9.90
N ARG A 207 4.98 -1.76 9.14
CA ARG A 207 5.10 -1.36 7.73
C ARG A 207 6.22 -0.34 7.54
N ASP A 208 6.18 0.80 8.21
CA ASP A 208 7.11 1.89 7.89
C ASP A 208 8.56 1.61 8.34
N TRP A 209 8.71 0.80 9.39
CA TRP A 209 10.00 0.61 10.07
C TRP A 209 10.67 -0.74 9.79
N LYS A 210 9.96 -1.72 9.19
CA LYS A 210 10.49 -3.08 8.98
C LYS A 210 10.13 -3.71 7.64
N THR A 211 8.86 -3.71 7.24
CA THR A 211 8.38 -4.52 6.10
C THR A 211 8.11 -3.73 4.82
N GLY A 212 7.89 -2.43 4.95
CA GLY A 212 7.54 -1.51 3.87
C GLY A 212 8.74 -1.17 2.96
N PRO A 213 8.45 -0.60 1.78
CA PRO A 213 9.45 -0.36 0.73
C PRO A 213 10.57 0.60 1.17
N GLU A 214 10.26 1.57 2.04
CA GLU A 214 11.22 2.59 2.48
C GLU A 214 11.91 2.27 3.81
N ALA A 215 11.60 1.15 4.46
CA ALA A 215 12.05 0.84 5.82
C ALA A 215 13.59 0.81 5.97
N GLU A 216 14.31 0.25 4.99
CA GLU A 216 15.78 0.22 5.01
C GLU A 216 16.38 1.63 4.80
N THR A 217 15.77 2.42 3.91
CA THR A 217 16.20 3.79 3.62
C THR A 217 15.96 4.70 4.82
N LEU A 218 14.82 4.55 5.50
CA LEU A 218 14.50 5.24 6.76
C LEU A 218 15.54 4.93 7.84
N ALA A 219 15.91 3.65 8.03
CA ALA A 219 16.93 3.27 9.00
C ALA A 219 18.28 3.96 8.73
N LYS A 220 18.71 4.00 7.45
CA LYS A 220 19.93 4.72 7.04
C LYS A 220 19.83 6.24 7.26
N ALA A 221 18.66 6.84 7.02
CA ALA A 221 18.44 8.26 7.26
C ALA A 221 18.56 8.61 8.75
N VAL A 222 18.02 7.76 9.63
CA VAL A 222 18.17 7.89 11.10
C VAL A 222 19.64 7.75 11.52
N ASP A 223 20.37 6.78 10.97
CA ASP A 223 21.80 6.64 11.21
C ASP A 223 22.56 7.93 10.80
N GLY A 224 22.17 8.53 9.68
CA GLY A 224 22.68 9.83 9.23
C GLY A 224 22.43 10.98 10.22
N LEU A 225 21.27 11.02 10.90
CA LEU A 225 21.01 11.99 11.97
C LEU A 225 21.93 11.77 13.18
N THR A 226 22.14 10.52 13.59
CA THR A 226 23.02 10.23 14.73
C THR A 226 24.49 10.53 14.42
N ALA A 227 24.91 10.37 13.15
CA ALA A 227 26.25 10.67 12.68
C ALA A 227 26.59 12.17 12.75
N ILE A 228 25.60 13.07 12.62
CA ILE A 228 25.78 14.52 12.82
C ILE A 228 25.67 14.96 14.29
N GLY A 229 25.62 14.01 15.23
CA GLY A 229 25.55 14.26 16.67
C GLY A 229 24.16 14.60 17.20
N ALA A 230 23.09 14.35 16.45
CA ALA A 230 21.73 14.56 16.93
C ALA A 230 21.24 13.38 17.80
N HIS A 231 20.63 13.68 18.94
CA HIS A 231 19.96 12.69 19.77
C HIS A 231 18.55 12.42 19.21
N VAL A 232 18.19 11.16 19.01
CA VAL A 232 16.88 10.75 18.51
C VAL A 232 16.06 10.18 19.66
N SER A 233 14.88 10.73 19.89
CA SER A 233 13.93 10.31 20.91
C SER A 233 12.61 9.91 20.26
N TYR A 234 12.37 8.61 20.16
CA TYR A 234 11.09 8.04 19.76
C TYR A 234 10.13 8.04 20.94
N ILE A 235 8.94 8.62 20.75
CA ILE A 235 7.87 8.66 21.75
C ILE A 235 6.70 7.86 21.18
N ASP A 236 6.58 6.63 21.65
CA ASP A 236 5.60 5.67 21.18
C ASP A 236 4.25 5.92 21.85
N THR A 237 3.23 6.19 21.05
CA THR A 237 1.90 6.57 21.53
C THR A 237 0.84 5.53 21.21
N ALA A 238 1.21 4.37 20.67
CA ALA A 238 0.26 3.29 20.44
C ALA A 238 -0.06 2.53 21.73
N HIS A 239 -1.36 2.34 21.97
CA HIS A 239 -1.87 1.41 22.96
C HIS A 239 -1.92 -0.01 22.35
N ARG A 240 -1.54 -1.07 23.07
CA ARG A 240 -1.09 -1.12 24.47
C ARG A 240 0.35 -0.61 24.63
N PHE A 241 0.64 0.03 25.76
CA PHE A 241 1.97 0.63 25.99
C PHE A 241 3.05 -0.44 26.21
N ARG A 242 4.29 -0.15 25.78
CA ARG A 242 5.41 -1.10 25.96
C ARG A 242 5.81 -1.18 27.43
N GLY A 243 5.78 -2.40 27.97
CA GLY A 243 6.41 -2.72 29.24
C GLY A 243 7.94 -2.82 29.13
N ALA A 244 8.64 -2.84 30.27
CA ALA A 244 10.10 -2.94 30.33
C ALA A 244 10.66 -4.28 29.78
N SER A 245 9.83 -5.32 29.64
CA SER A 245 10.23 -6.70 29.34
C SER A 245 9.37 -7.42 28.29
N GLU A 246 8.40 -6.76 27.65
CA GLU A 246 7.49 -7.42 26.70
C GLU A 246 8.00 -7.27 25.26
N GLU A 247 8.50 -8.38 24.69
CA GLU A 247 8.70 -8.52 23.24
C GLU A 247 7.36 -8.91 22.60
N GLY A 248 6.87 -8.09 21.66
CA GLY A 248 5.66 -8.37 20.86
C GLY A 248 4.36 -7.98 21.55
N ILE A 249 3.88 -6.76 21.30
CA ILE A 249 2.57 -6.29 21.78
C ILE A 249 1.53 -6.66 20.72
N ALA A 250 0.49 -7.39 21.13
CA ALA A 250 -0.63 -7.68 20.24
C ALA A 250 -1.28 -6.37 19.78
N PRO A 251 -1.46 -6.15 18.47
CA PRO A 251 -2.16 -4.98 17.95
C PRO A 251 -3.64 -5.02 18.35
N HIS A 252 -4.32 -3.88 18.23
CA HIS A 252 -5.77 -3.88 18.30
C HIS A 252 -6.41 -4.60 17.11
N ALA A 253 -7.66 -5.03 17.27
CA ALA A 253 -8.40 -5.79 16.27
C ALA A 253 -9.04 -4.84 15.26
N ASN A 254 -8.52 -4.78 14.03
CA ASN A 254 -9.06 -3.90 12.99
C ASN A 254 -9.74 -4.68 11.86
N LEU A 255 -10.85 -4.16 11.35
CA LEU A 255 -11.46 -4.56 10.09
C LEU A 255 -11.36 -3.40 9.12
N ALA A 256 -11.08 -3.66 7.84
CA ALA A 256 -10.92 -2.60 6.87
C ALA A 256 -11.51 -2.92 5.51
N ILE A 257 -12.17 -1.93 4.90
CA ILE A 257 -12.59 -1.98 3.50
C ILE A 257 -11.41 -1.56 2.62
N GLU A 258 -10.65 -2.55 2.13
CA GLU A 258 -9.46 -2.32 1.31
C GLU A 258 -9.76 -1.92 -0.13
N ASP A 259 -10.89 -2.35 -0.68
CA ASP A 259 -11.37 -1.90 -1.98
C ASP A 259 -12.88 -2.02 -2.16
N LEU A 260 -13.41 -1.16 -3.02
CA LEU A 260 -14.78 -1.17 -3.52
C LEU A 260 -14.69 -0.98 -5.04
N LYS A 261 -14.83 -2.08 -5.78
CA LYS A 261 -14.59 -2.13 -7.23
C LYS A 261 -15.91 -2.38 -7.97
N PRO A 262 -16.41 -1.43 -8.76
CA PRO A 262 -17.50 -1.70 -9.68
C PRO A 262 -16.99 -2.51 -10.87
N ALA A 263 -17.82 -3.39 -11.41
CA ALA A 263 -17.55 -4.11 -12.65
C ALA A 263 -17.41 -3.15 -13.85
N THR A 264 -18.09 -2.00 -13.80
CA THR A 264 -17.92 -0.90 -14.75
C THR A 264 -18.04 0.44 -14.06
N THR A 265 -17.16 1.39 -14.40
CA THR A 265 -17.24 2.78 -13.93
C THR A 265 -18.24 3.62 -14.73
N MET A 266 -18.71 3.10 -15.87
CA MET A 266 -19.77 3.69 -16.69
C MET A 266 -20.90 2.68 -16.90
N ALA A 267 -22.07 2.96 -16.34
CA ALA A 267 -23.24 2.10 -16.38
C ALA A 267 -24.31 2.68 -17.32
N ALA A 268 -25.00 1.80 -18.04
CA ALA A 268 -26.25 2.18 -18.70
C ALA A 268 -27.41 2.05 -17.70
N GLU A 269 -28.39 2.95 -17.82
CA GLU A 269 -29.62 2.92 -17.05
C GLU A 269 -30.32 1.56 -17.14
N GLY A 270 -30.75 1.02 -16.00
CA GLY A 270 -31.44 -0.27 -15.93
C GLY A 270 -30.55 -1.50 -16.14
N VAL A 271 -29.23 -1.33 -16.34
CA VAL A 271 -28.29 -2.45 -16.38
C VAL A 271 -27.76 -2.75 -14.99
N PRO A 272 -27.84 -4.00 -14.51
CA PRO A 272 -27.25 -4.39 -13.24
C PRO A 272 -25.73 -4.27 -13.29
N VAL A 273 -25.14 -3.58 -12.33
CA VAL A 273 -23.69 -3.46 -12.16
C VAL A 273 -23.27 -4.24 -10.92
N GLU A 274 -22.39 -5.22 -11.10
CA GLU A 274 -21.78 -5.96 -9.98
C GLU A 274 -20.72 -5.09 -9.30
N PHE A 275 -20.69 -5.10 -7.96
CA PHE A 275 -19.65 -4.49 -7.15
C PHE A 275 -18.96 -5.59 -6.35
N THR A 276 -17.64 -5.47 -6.20
CA THR A 276 -16.83 -6.33 -5.34
C THR A 276 -16.22 -5.48 -4.23
N VAL A 277 -16.49 -5.86 -2.99
CA VAL A 277 -15.92 -5.26 -1.77
C VAL A 277 -14.90 -6.22 -1.20
N GLY A 278 -13.67 -5.78 -1.02
CA GLY A 278 -12.65 -6.49 -0.27
C GLY A 278 -12.62 -6.00 1.17
N VAL A 279 -12.99 -6.88 2.11
CA VAL A 279 -12.86 -6.63 3.55
C VAL A 279 -11.72 -7.47 4.08
N HIS A 280 -10.75 -6.85 4.74
CA HIS A 280 -9.64 -7.54 5.39
C HIS A 280 -9.83 -7.53 6.90
N ASN A 281 -9.64 -8.70 7.51
CA ASN A 281 -9.54 -8.84 8.95
C ASN A 281 -8.09 -8.84 9.44
N TYR A 282 -7.65 -7.72 10.00
CA TYR A 282 -6.32 -7.54 10.60
C TYR A 282 -6.24 -8.04 12.05
N SER A 283 -7.34 -8.55 12.60
CA SER A 283 -7.36 -9.11 13.95
C SER A 283 -6.86 -10.56 13.99
N THR A 284 -6.59 -11.05 15.20
CA THR A 284 -6.14 -12.42 15.47
C THR A 284 -7.27 -13.43 15.57
N GLU A 285 -8.53 -12.99 15.53
CA GLU A 285 -9.72 -13.82 15.70
C GLU A 285 -10.64 -13.72 14.48
N ALA A 286 -11.41 -14.78 14.21
CA ALA A 286 -12.39 -14.73 13.14
C ALA A 286 -13.52 -13.76 13.51
N LYS A 287 -13.90 -12.90 12.57
CA LYS A 287 -14.93 -11.88 12.76
C LYS A 287 -16.13 -12.10 11.85
N LYS A 288 -17.21 -11.39 12.16
CA LYS A 288 -18.37 -11.17 11.30
C LYS A 288 -18.74 -9.71 11.41
N THR A 289 -19.20 -9.11 10.33
CA THR A 289 -19.69 -7.72 10.34
C THR A 289 -20.93 -7.60 9.45
N PHE A 290 -21.71 -6.55 9.65
CA PHE A 290 -22.80 -6.19 8.78
C PHE A 290 -22.33 -5.10 7.82
N MET A 291 -22.56 -5.30 6.53
CA MET A 291 -22.17 -4.36 5.48
C MET A 291 -23.41 -3.61 4.99
N HIS A 292 -23.39 -2.30 5.12
CA HIS A 292 -24.39 -1.38 4.59
C HIS A 292 -23.95 -0.81 3.24
N VAL A 293 -24.88 -0.80 2.27
CA VAL A 293 -24.67 -0.20 0.96
C VAL A 293 -25.59 1.00 0.79
N TYR A 294 -25.03 2.15 0.47
CA TYR A 294 -25.75 3.38 0.23
C TYR A 294 -25.51 3.92 -1.17
N THR A 295 -26.51 4.59 -1.73
CA THR A 295 -26.43 5.24 -3.04
C THR A 295 -26.92 6.69 -2.99
N ARG A 296 -26.36 7.54 -3.84
CA ARG A 296 -26.80 8.93 -4.05
C ARG A 296 -26.50 9.41 -5.46
N SER A 297 -27.54 9.89 -6.15
CA SER A 297 -27.39 10.57 -7.43
C SER A 297 -26.90 12.02 -7.26
N ILE A 298 -25.97 12.41 -8.11
CA ILE A 298 -25.39 13.75 -8.25
C ILE A 298 -25.69 14.21 -9.68
N TYR A 299 -26.59 15.19 -9.82
CA TYR A 299 -27.05 15.70 -11.11
C TYR A 299 -27.32 17.21 -11.07
N VAL A 300 -27.56 17.83 -12.22
CA VAL A 300 -27.87 19.26 -12.33
C VAL A 300 -29.34 19.44 -12.67
N ARG A 301 -30.09 20.12 -11.78
CA ARG A 301 -31.47 20.55 -12.04
C ARG A 301 -31.56 22.06 -11.90
N ASP A 302 -32.19 22.70 -12.88
CA ASP A 302 -32.41 24.16 -12.89
C ASP A 302 -31.14 25.02 -12.67
N GLY A 303 -29.99 24.54 -13.16
CA GLY A 303 -28.72 25.26 -13.08
C GLY A 303 -28.04 25.20 -11.70
N LYS A 304 -28.48 24.31 -10.82
CA LYS A 304 -27.84 23.99 -9.54
C LYS A 304 -27.54 22.49 -9.49
N ILE A 305 -26.45 22.10 -8.83
CA ILE A 305 -26.31 20.72 -8.37
C ILE A 305 -27.50 20.42 -7.46
N GLU A 306 -28.30 19.45 -7.86
CA GLU A 306 -29.09 18.69 -6.91
C GLU A 306 -28.24 17.51 -6.47
N ASP A 307 -27.68 17.67 -5.29
CA ASP A 307 -27.09 16.58 -4.56
C ASP A 307 -28.19 16.06 -3.65
N GLY A 308 -28.57 14.79 -3.77
CA GLY A 308 -29.58 14.23 -2.88
C GLY A 308 -29.20 14.52 -1.43
N GLU A 309 -30.08 15.17 -0.66
CA GLU A 309 -29.71 15.66 0.69
C GLU A 309 -29.25 14.52 1.62
N ARG A 310 -29.56 13.26 1.29
CA ARG A 310 -29.23 12.07 2.09
C ARG A 310 -28.84 10.88 1.20
N LEU A 311 -27.86 10.11 1.67
CA LEU A 311 -27.58 8.77 1.16
C LEU A 311 -28.81 7.87 1.38
N GLN A 312 -29.21 7.13 0.37
CA GLN A 312 -30.29 6.16 0.47
C GLN A 312 -29.71 4.75 0.61
N GLU A 313 -30.12 4.03 1.64
CA GLU A 313 -29.68 2.64 1.84
C GLU A 313 -30.34 1.69 0.83
N ASP A 314 -29.53 0.86 0.19
CA ASP A 314 -29.98 -0.24 -0.66
C ASP A 314 -30.08 -1.52 0.17
N LEU A 315 -31.27 -1.74 0.75
CA LEU A 315 -31.54 -2.88 1.63
C LEU A 315 -31.35 -4.25 0.95
N ALA A 316 -31.36 -4.30 -0.38
CA ALA A 316 -31.14 -5.54 -1.14
C ALA A 316 -29.65 -5.91 -1.25
N SER A 317 -28.76 -4.91 -1.25
CA SER A 317 -27.31 -5.06 -1.35
C SER A 317 -26.62 -5.06 0.02
N THR A 318 -27.27 -4.51 1.04
CA THR A 318 -26.86 -4.59 2.45
C THR A 318 -26.99 -6.03 2.99
N GLY A 319 -26.03 -6.47 3.82
CA GLY A 319 -26.12 -7.78 4.46
C GLY A 319 -24.90 -8.21 5.27
N VAL A 320 -24.97 -9.40 5.87
CA VAL A 320 -23.90 -9.95 6.72
C VAL A 320 -22.72 -10.43 5.85
N ILE A 321 -21.51 -10.13 6.31
CA ILE A 321 -20.27 -10.78 5.88
C ILE A 321 -19.82 -11.72 7.00
N ASP A 322 -20.10 -13.00 6.81
CA ASP A 322 -19.68 -14.06 7.71
C ASP A 322 -18.27 -14.56 7.35
N ASN A 323 -17.61 -15.21 8.31
CA ASN A 323 -16.38 -15.96 8.11
C ASN A 323 -15.17 -15.10 7.66
N LEU A 324 -14.99 -13.93 8.25
CA LEU A 324 -13.78 -13.13 8.08
C LEU A 324 -12.62 -13.78 8.84
N GLN A 325 -11.84 -14.62 8.17
CA GLN A 325 -10.70 -15.33 8.77
C GLN A 325 -9.56 -14.35 9.14
N PRO A 326 -8.86 -14.57 10.26
CA PRO A 326 -7.72 -13.74 10.66
C PRO A 326 -6.67 -13.60 9.56
N GLY A 327 -6.19 -12.38 9.31
CA GLY A 327 -5.14 -12.08 8.33
C GLY A 327 -5.51 -12.34 6.88
N ASN A 328 -6.79 -12.60 6.57
CA ASN A 328 -7.27 -12.85 5.22
C ASN A 328 -8.21 -11.74 4.75
N ARG A 329 -8.12 -11.46 3.45
CA ARG A 329 -9.08 -10.64 2.70
C ARG A 329 -10.22 -11.52 2.20
N THR A 330 -11.45 -11.10 2.48
CA THR A 330 -12.69 -11.72 1.98
C THR A 330 -13.36 -10.80 0.98
N GLU A 331 -13.72 -11.34 -0.18
CA GLU A 331 -14.49 -10.61 -1.20
C GLU A 331 -15.98 -10.86 -1.04
N LYS A 332 -16.76 -9.77 -0.94
CA LYS A 332 -18.22 -9.80 -0.99
C LYS A 332 -18.68 -9.12 -2.27
N LYS A 333 -19.59 -9.78 -3.00
CA LYS A 333 -20.20 -9.23 -4.21
C LYS A 333 -21.65 -8.85 -3.98
N PHE A 334 -22.08 -7.75 -4.58
CA PHE A 334 -23.48 -7.33 -4.65
C PHE A 334 -23.76 -6.68 -6.00
N THR A 335 -25.03 -6.41 -6.32
CA THR A 335 -25.42 -5.85 -7.62
C THR A 335 -26.36 -4.66 -7.41
N LEU A 336 -26.04 -3.53 -8.04
CA LEU A 336 -26.90 -2.35 -8.04
C LEU A 336 -27.52 -2.13 -9.42
N LEU A 337 -28.74 -1.61 -9.42
CA LEU A 337 -29.46 -1.19 -10.62
C LEU A 337 -29.68 0.33 -10.54
N PHE A 338 -29.07 1.06 -11.47
CA PHE A 338 -29.19 2.52 -11.49
C PHE A 338 -30.40 2.96 -12.31
N GLN A 339 -31.16 3.89 -11.74
CA GLN A 339 -32.28 4.59 -12.39
C GLN A 339 -31.98 6.07 -12.37
N LYS A 340 -32.01 6.71 -13.53
CA LYS A 340 -31.64 8.11 -13.63
C LYS A 340 -32.72 9.00 -13.02
N LYS A 341 -32.29 10.06 -12.34
CA LYS A 341 -33.20 11.10 -11.82
C LYS A 341 -33.47 12.19 -12.85
N GLN A 342 -32.55 12.37 -13.80
CA GLN A 342 -32.69 13.34 -14.89
C GLN A 342 -32.95 12.64 -16.23
N LEU A 343 -34.05 13.01 -16.89
CA LEU A 343 -34.35 12.56 -18.24
C LEU A 343 -33.37 13.22 -19.23
N GLY A 344 -32.49 12.41 -19.80
CA GLY A 344 -31.62 12.81 -20.90
C GLY A 344 -32.40 13.06 -22.19
N GLN A 345 -31.82 13.85 -23.08
CA GLN A 345 -32.33 14.01 -24.45
C GLN A 345 -31.92 12.83 -25.31
N ASP A 346 -32.83 12.33 -26.14
CA ASP A 346 -32.49 11.30 -27.11
C ASP A 346 -31.49 11.83 -28.14
N VAL A 347 -30.37 11.11 -28.27
CA VAL A 347 -29.40 11.28 -29.34
C VAL A 347 -29.95 10.63 -30.59
N ARG A 348 -30.18 11.43 -31.65
CA ARG A 348 -30.67 10.93 -32.94
C ARG A 348 -29.54 10.91 -33.94
N GLU A 349 -29.58 9.97 -34.89
CA GLU A 349 -28.60 9.92 -35.97
C GLU A 349 -28.62 11.20 -36.84
N SER A 350 -29.78 11.84 -36.96
CA SER A 350 -29.97 13.11 -37.69
C SER A 350 -29.36 14.33 -37.01
N ASP A 351 -28.98 14.24 -35.74
CA ASP A 351 -28.39 15.36 -35.01
C ASP A 351 -26.96 15.61 -35.51
N LYS A 352 -26.54 16.88 -35.53
CA LYS A 352 -25.14 17.21 -35.87
C LYS A 352 -24.19 16.59 -34.85
N PRO A 353 -22.94 16.21 -35.22
CA PRO A 353 -21.98 15.63 -34.29
C PRO A 353 -21.78 16.45 -33.01
N GLU A 354 -21.73 17.78 -33.12
CA GLU A 354 -21.63 18.70 -31.98
C GLU A 354 -22.85 18.65 -31.06
N GLU A 355 -24.06 18.51 -31.64
CA GLU A 355 -25.30 18.38 -30.88
C GLU A 355 -25.38 17.02 -30.17
N ARG A 356 -24.96 15.93 -30.82
CA ARG A 356 -24.85 14.59 -30.18
C ARG A 356 -23.89 14.63 -29.00
N ALA A 357 -22.70 15.21 -29.20
CA ALA A 357 -21.71 15.40 -28.16
C ALA A 357 -22.26 16.24 -26.98
N ARG A 358 -23.02 17.30 -27.27
CA ARG A 358 -23.71 18.11 -26.25
C ARG A 358 -24.73 17.28 -25.48
N LYS A 359 -25.60 16.53 -26.17
CA LYS A 359 -26.63 15.68 -25.55
C LYS A 359 -26.02 14.60 -24.65
N ARG A 360 -24.95 13.93 -25.09
CA ARG A 360 -24.23 12.91 -24.30
C ARG A 360 -23.63 13.46 -23.02
N ARG A 361 -22.98 14.63 -23.09
CA ARG A 361 -22.40 15.27 -21.90
C ARG A 361 -23.47 15.71 -20.92
N ALA A 362 -24.60 16.21 -21.43
CA ALA A 362 -25.76 16.55 -20.61
C ALA A 362 -26.51 15.31 -20.06
N ASP A 363 -26.31 14.13 -20.65
CA ASP A 363 -26.90 12.86 -20.22
C ASP A 363 -26.08 12.19 -19.09
N ALA A 364 -24.85 12.62 -18.80
CA ALA A 364 -24.08 12.03 -17.71
C ALA A 364 -24.69 12.38 -16.34
N GLU A 365 -25.10 11.36 -15.59
CA GLU A 365 -25.48 11.45 -14.17
C GLU A 365 -24.44 10.69 -13.34
N PHE A 366 -23.96 11.23 -12.24
CA PHE A 366 -22.99 10.53 -11.39
C PHE A 366 -23.71 9.95 -10.19
N VAL A 367 -23.44 8.68 -9.87
CA VAL A 367 -23.97 8.04 -8.68
C VAL A 367 -22.82 7.72 -7.75
N GLN A 368 -22.87 8.29 -6.55
CA GLN A 368 -22.04 7.88 -5.44
C GLN A 368 -22.60 6.58 -4.86
N VAL A 369 -21.74 5.56 -4.75
CA VAL A 369 -22.01 4.34 -4.00
C VAL A 369 -21.06 4.33 -2.81
N SER A 370 -21.60 4.15 -1.61
CA SER A 370 -20.85 4.08 -0.38
C SER A 370 -21.09 2.73 0.27
N VAL A 371 -20.01 2.06 0.67
CA VAL A 371 -20.09 0.88 1.52
C VAL A 371 -19.58 1.25 2.90
N GLN A 372 -20.31 0.80 3.91
CA GLN A 372 -19.94 0.93 5.31
C GLN A 372 -20.05 -0.41 6.01
N ILE A 373 -19.12 -0.74 6.90
CA ILE A 373 -19.24 -1.90 7.81
C ILE A 373 -19.54 -1.44 9.24
N ASP A 374 -20.27 -2.28 9.98
CA ASP A 374 -20.56 -2.05 11.39
C ASP A 374 -19.27 -2.02 12.22
N ASP A 375 -19.21 -1.04 13.13
CA ASP A 375 -18.20 -0.91 14.17
C ASP A 375 -18.68 -1.68 15.41
N ASP A 376 -18.15 -2.89 15.65
CA ASP A 376 -18.36 -3.58 16.93
C ASP A 376 -17.45 -2.89 17.96
N PRO A 377 -17.96 -2.41 19.11
CA PRO A 377 -17.13 -1.83 20.17
C PRO A 377 -16.00 -2.75 20.69
N LYS A 378 -16.06 -4.06 20.41
CA LYS A 378 -14.98 -5.03 20.69
C LYS A 378 -13.87 -5.04 19.62
N ASP A 379 -14.16 -4.54 18.43
CA ASP A 379 -13.26 -4.40 17.29
C ASP A 379 -12.64 -3.00 17.37
N MET A 380 -11.84 -2.77 18.41
CA MET A 380 -11.12 -1.51 18.58
C MET A 380 -10.06 -1.38 17.49
N GLY A 381 -10.10 -0.31 16.70
CA GLY A 381 -9.25 -0.12 15.54
C GLY A 381 -9.43 1.26 14.90
N LEU A 382 -9.38 1.32 13.56
CA LEU A 382 -9.50 2.55 12.79
C LEU A 382 -10.88 2.67 12.15
N ASP A 383 -11.77 3.47 12.75
CA ASP A 383 -13.12 3.69 12.23
C ASP A 383 -13.11 4.27 10.80
N ALA A 384 -12.04 4.98 10.45
CA ALA A 384 -11.80 5.54 9.12
C ALA A 384 -11.79 4.49 8.00
N ASP A 385 -11.43 3.24 8.31
CA ASP A 385 -11.38 2.13 7.37
C ASP A 385 -12.73 1.49 7.09
N ASN A 386 -13.75 1.85 7.88
CA ASN A 386 -15.06 1.22 7.83
C ASN A 386 -15.95 1.81 6.73
N VAL A 387 -15.49 2.84 6.00
CA VAL A 387 -16.27 3.52 4.96
C VAL A 387 -15.45 3.65 3.67
N ARG A 388 -16.07 3.32 2.54
CA ARG A 388 -15.48 3.51 1.21
C ARG A 388 -16.50 4.05 0.23
N ASP A 389 -16.11 5.05 -0.54
CA ASP A 389 -16.89 5.66 -1.62
C ASP A 389 -16.36 5.29 -3.01
N VAL A 390 -17.28 5.12 -3.95
CA VAL A 390 -16.98 4.96 -5.37
C VAL A 390 -17.97 5.79 -6.20
N ILE A 391 -17.51 6.36 -7.31
CA ILE A 391 -18.34 7.07 -8.29
C ILE A 391 -18.54 6.19 -9.52
N VAL A 392 -19.81 6.03 -9.92
CA VAL A 392 -20.22 5.43 -11.19
C VAL A 392 -20.90 6.49 -12.04
N GLU A 393 -20.50 6.59 -13.31
CA GLU A 393 -21.17 7.42 -14.31
C GLU A 393 -22.33 6.65 -14.93
N VAL A 394 -23.55 7.14 -14.79
CA VAL A 394 -24.77 6.53 -15.32
C VAL A 394 -25.24 7.33 -16.54
N ARG A 395 -25.37 6.63 -17.66
CA ARG A 395 -25.89 7.18 -18.92
C ARG A 395 -27.16 6.45 -19.33
N LYS A 396 -28.00 7.09 -20.14
CA LYS A 396 -29.15 6.42 -20.76
C LYS A 396 -28.68 5.31 -21.71
N LYS A 397 -27.67 5.60 -22.52
CA LYS A 397 -26.95 4.64 -23.36
C LYS A 397 -25.46 4.95 -23.36
N VAL A 398 -24.63 3.92 -23.36
CA VAL A 398 -23.18 4.04 -23.44
C VAL A 398 -22.77 4.13 -24.92
N PRO A 399 -22.07 5.21 -25.34
CA PRO A 399 -21.72 5.39 -26.74
C PRO A 399 -20.44 4.65 -27.13
N THR A 400 -20.48 3.90 -28.21
CA THR A 400 -19.30 3.27 -28.81
C THR A 400 -19.03 3.89 -30.16
N LEU A 401 -17.81 4.38 -30.37
CA LEU A 401 -17.39 4.88 -31.66
C LEU A 401 -16.95 3.70 -32.53
N VAL A 402 -17.49 3.60 -33.73
CA VAL A 402 -17.13 2.56 -34.69
C VAL A 402 -16.56 3.18 -35.94
N VAL A 403 -15.29 2.90 -36.18
CA VAL A 403 -14.55 3.29 -37.37
C VAL A 403 -14.73 2.21 -38.42
N ASP A 404 -15.46 2.52 -39.48
CA ASP A 404 -15.75 1.57 -40.55
C ASP A 404 -14.72 1.66 -41.68
N GLY A 405 -14.00 0.56 -41.91
CA GLY A 405 -13.08 0.43 -43.04
C GLY A 405 -13.78 0.17 -44.38
N ASN A 406 -15.08 -0.18 -44.39
CA ASN A 406 -15.83 -0.50 -45.59
C ASN A 406 -17.25 0.15 -45.62
N PRO A 407 -17.33 1.49 -45.72
CA PRO A 407 -18.59 2.24 -45.68
C PRO A 407 -19.60 1.86 -46.77
N ALA A 408 -19.15 1.24 -47.87
CA ALA A 408 -20.01 0.83 -48.98
C ALA A 408 -20.89 -0.40 -48.66
N ARG A 409 -20.55 -1.15 -47.60
CA ARG A 409 -21.23 -2.42 -47.24
C ARG A 409 -21.77 -2.45 -45.81
N SER A 410 -21.51 -1.43 -45.01
CA SER A 410 -21.85 -1.30 -43.58
C SER A 410 -23.22 -1.87 -43.18
N ARG A 411 -24.29 -1.48 -43.88
CA ARG A 411 -25.69 -1.80 -43.50
C ARG A 411 -26.29 -2.98 -44.27
N LYS A 412 -25.51 -3.61 -45.14
CA LYS A 412 -25.99 -4.77 -45.88
C LYS A 412 -25.88 -6.01 -45.00
N ARG A 413 -26.71 -7.03 -45.28
CA ARG A 413 -26.65 -8.31 -44.55
C ARG A 413 -25.30 -9.02 -44.65
N ASP A 414 -24.49 -8.68 -45.65
CA ASP A 414 -23.11 -9.17 -45.83
C ASP A 414 -22.04 -8.26 -45.18
N GLY A 415 -22.44 -7.23 -44.44
CA GLY A 415 -21.54 -6.27 -43.81
C GLY A 415 -21.33 -6.52 -42.31
N ASP A 416 -20.13 -6.19 -41.82
CA ASP A 416 -19.73 -6.40 -40.42
C ASP A 416 -20.58 -5.59 -39.43
N LEU A 417 -20.92 -4.36 -39.79
CA LEU A 417 -21.68 -3.47 -38.91
C LEU A 417 -23.14 -3.87 -38.73
N TYR A 418 -23.74 -4.57 -39.69
CA TYR A 418 -25.13 -5.04 -39.56
C TYR A 418 -25.30 -5.95 -38.33
N TYR A 419 -24.36 -6.87 -38.13
CA TYR A 419 -24.37 -7.82 -37.03
C TYR A 419 -23.95 -7.20 -35.70
N LEU A 420 -22.93 -6.33 -35.73
CA LEU A 420 -22.48 -5.62 -34.54
C LEU A 420 -23.57 -4.67 -34.00
N GLU A 421 -24.25 -3.94 -34.89
CA GLU A 421 -25.39 -3.09 -34.55
C GLU A 421 -26.56 -3.91 -34.01
N SER A 422 -26.83 -5.09 -34.57
CA SER A 422 -27.87 -5.98 -34.07
C SER A 422 -27.54 -6.52 -32.66
N ALA A 423 -26.28 -6.89 -32.41
CA ALA A 423 -25.82 -7.38 -31.11
C ALA A 423 -25.85 -6.29 -30.03
N LEU A 424 -25.29 -5.11 -30.31
CA LEU A 424 -25.32 -3.96 -29.40
C LEU A 424 -26.75 -3.43 -29.19
N GLY A 425 -27.55 -3.44 -30.25
CA GLY A 425 -28.96 -3.04 -30.21
C GLY A 425 -29.83 -3.99 -29.37
N ALA A 426 -29.56 -5.30 -29.41
CA ALA A 426 -30.24 -6.29 -28.58
C ALA A 426 -30.01 -6.07 -27.07
N ALA A 427 -28.87 -5.49 -26.69
CA ALA A 427 -28.61 -5.12 -25.31
C ALA A 427 -29.39 -3.86 -24.87
N ALA A 428 -29.91 -3.05 -25.79
CA ALA A 428 -30.64 -1.77 -25.58
C ALA A 428 -29.88 -0.66 -24.82
N SER A 429 -28.76 -1.00 -24.18
CA SER A 429 -27.93 -0.17 -23.29
C SER A 429 -26.79 0.55 -23.99
N TYR A 430 -26.46 0.17 -25.22
CA TYR A 430 -25.37 0.75 -26.00
C TYR A 430 -25.92 1.50 -27.20
N GLU A 431 -25.22 2.57 -27.60
CA GLU A 431 -25.47 3.27 -28.86
C GLU A 431 -24.19 3.26 -29.70
N MET A 432 -24.36 3.09 -31.01
CA MET A 432 -23.24 3.01 -31.94
C MET A 432 -23.16 4.30 -32.77
N GLU A 433 -22.06 5.04 -32.65
CA GLU A 433 -21.73 6.14 -33.56
C GLU A 433 -20.74 5.68 -34.60
N ARG A 434 -20.94 6.07 -35.86
CA ARG A 434 -20.12 5.63 -36.98
C ARG A 434 -19.30 6.79 -37.51
N CYS A 435 -18.06 6.52 -37.87
CA CYS A 435 -17.25 7.40 -38.71
C CYS A 435 -16.41 6.58 -39.69
N THR A 436 -15.95 7.23 -40.76
CA THR A 436 -14.93 6.63 -41.65
C THR A 436 -13.52 6.84 -41.09
N VAL A 437 -12.54 6.14 -41.66
CA VAL A 437 -11.12 6.30 -41.31
C VAL A 437 -10.65 7.75 -41.50
N GLU A 438 -11.13 8.44 -42.54
CA GLU A 438 -10.79 9.84 -42.83
C GLU A 438 -11.46 10.85 -41.88
N GLU A 439 -12.59 10.47 -41.29
CA GLU A 439 -13.32 11.32 -40.33
C GLU A 439 -12.75 11.22 -38.91
N LEU A 440 -12.06 10.13 -38.59
CA LEU A 440 -11.47 9.85 -37.28
C LEU A 440 -10.58 11.00 -36.76
N ASP A 441 -9.87 11.68 -37.65
CA ASP A 441 -9.03 12.83 -37.35
C ASP A 441 -9.81 13.96 -36.65
N LYS A 442 -11.07 14.15 -37.05
CA LYS A 442 -11.97 15.22 -36.55
C LYS A 442 -12.77 14.82 -35.31
N VAL A 443 -12.87 13.52 -35.01
CA VAL A 443 -13.67 13.01 -33.90
C VAL A 443 -12.93 13.18 -32.57
N LYS A 444 -13.57 13.70 -31.53
CA LYS A 444 -12.98 13.78 -30.18
C LYS A 444 -13.18 12.45 -29.46
N LEU A 445 -12.12 11.67 -29.31
CA LEU A 445 -12.18 10.28 -28.82
C LEU A 445 -12.58 10.22 -27.33
N GLU A 446 -12.28 11.26 -26.56
CA GLU A 446 -12.55 11.38 -25.12
C GLU A 446 -14.04 11.32 -24.78
N GLN A 447 -14.93 11.44 -25.78
CA GLN A 447 -16.37 11.34 -25.61
C GLN A 447 -16.87 9.89 -25.52
N TYR A 448 -16.03 8.94 -25.93
CA TYR A 448 -16.35 7.52 -26.03
C TYR A 448 -15.49 6.73 -25.04
N PRO A 449 -16.08 5.84 -24.21
CA PRO A 449 -15.31 4.92 -23.39
C PRO A 449 -14.57 3.87 -24.22
N ASP A 450 -15.07 3.55 -25.42
CA ASP A 450 -14.40 2.64 -26.34
C ASP A 450 -14.57 3.00 -27.83
N VAL A 451 -13.60 2.52 -28.62
CA VAL A 451 -13.52 2.70 -30.07
C VAL A 451 -13.30 1.35 -30.75
N PHE A 452 -14.16 1.00 -31.70
CA PHE A 452 -14.03 -0.22 -32.51
C PHE A 452 -13.52 0.13 -33.91
N LEU A 453 -12.41 -0.45 -34.32
CA LEU A 453 -11.92 -0.39 -35.71
C LEU A 453 -12.36 -1.65 -36.43
N VAL A 454 -13.29 -1.53 -37.36
CA VAL A 454 -13.90 -2.66 -38.05
C VAL A 454 -13.41 -2.73 -39.49
N ASN A 455 -12.64 -3.78 -39.79
CA ASN A 455 -12.04 -4.07 -41.09
C ASN A 455 -11.31 -2.87 -41.71
N VAL A 456 -10.61 -2.10 -40.87
CA VAL A 456 -9.82 -0.93 -41.27
C VAL A 456 -8.55 -1.39 -41.98
N PRO A 457 -8.25 -0.93 -43.21
CA PRO A 457 -7.05 -1.36 -43.93
C PRO A 457 -5.77 -0.83 -43.29
N LEU A 458 -5.71 0.50 -43.14
CA LEU A 458 -4.60 1.23 -42.54
C LEU A 458 -5.05 2.65 -42.14
N ILE A 459 -4.34 3.28 -41.21
CA ILE A 459 -4.49 4.71 -40.88
C ILE A 459 -3.27 5.46 -41.43
N LYS A 460 -3.49 6.37 -42.39
CA LYS A 460 -2.39 7.08 -43.09
C LYS A 460 -1.76 8.17 -42.23
N ASN A 461 -2.58 8.85 -41.43
CA ASN A 461 -2.16 10.00 -40.66
C ASN A 461 -1.50 9.55 -39.34
N ALA A 462 -0.22 9.88 -39.17
CA ALA A 462 0.54 9.54 -37.97
C ALA A 462 0.01 10.24 -36.71
N ASP A 463 -0.52 11.47 -36.84
CA ASP A 463 -1.10 12.20 -35.71
C ASP A 463 -2.35 11.49 -35.16
N THR A 464 -3.10 10.82 -36.03
CA THR A 464 -4.31 10.05 -35.66
C THR A 464 -3.94 8.77 -34.91
N ILE A 465 -2.84 8.13 -35.28
CA ILE A 465 -2.30 6.99 -34.54
C ILE A 465 -1.88 7.44 -33.14
N LYS A 466 -1.11 8.53 -33.05
CA LYS A 466 -0.70 9.12 -31.77
C LYS A 466 -1.90 9.51 -30.91
N LYS A 467 -2.95 10.06 -31.51
CA LYS A 467 -4.21 10.39 -30.84
C LYS A 467 -4.91 9.15 -30.27
N LEU A 468 -4.89 8.02 -30.97
CA LEU A 468 -5.39 6.73 -30.46
C LEU A 468 -4.51 6.22 -29.30
N GLU A 469 -3.18 6.30 -29.41
CA GLU A 469 -2.26 5.93 -28.32
C GLU A 469 -2.49 6.78 -27.07
N ASP A 470 -2.60 8.10 -27.23
CA ASP A 470 -2.88 9.04 -26.13
C ASP A 470 -4.27 8.75 -25.53
N TYR A 471 -5.26 8.42 -26.35
CA TYR A 471 -6.60 8.05 -25.89
C TYR A 471 -6.59 6.77 -25.03
N VAL A 472 -5.95 5.69 -25.51
CA VAL A 472 -5.90 4.42 -24.77
C VAL A 472 -5.04 4.55 -23.51
N SER A 473 -3.90 5.24 -23.60
CA SER A 473 -3.02 5.44 -22.44
C SER A 473 -3.71 6.22 -21.30
N LYS A 474 -4.67 7.10 -21.62
CA LYS A 474 -5.49 7.83 -20.65
C LYS A 474 -6.67 7.04 -20.09
N GLY A 475 -6.93 5.82 -20.56
CA GLY A 475 -7.98 4.93 -20.04
C GLY A 475 -9.09 4.58 -21.04
N GLY A 476 -9.02 5.06 -22.29
CA GLY A 476 -9.90 4.61 -23.35
C GLY A 476 -9.59 3.17 -23.78
N SER A 477 -10.56 2.50 -24.39
CA SER A 477 -10.36 1.12 -24.88
C SER A 477 -10.53 1.03 -26.39
N VAL A 478 -9.73 0.19 -27.04
CA VAL A 478 -9.79 -0.01 -28.49
C VAL A 478 -9.96 -1.49 -28.83
N ALA A 479 -10.97 -1.81 -29.62
CA ALA A 479 -11.16 -3.14 -30.20
C ALA A 479 -10.91 -3.12 -31.71
N PHE A 480 -10.09 -4.05 -32.20
CA PHE A 480 -9.80 -4.21 -33.61
C PHE A 480 -10.50 -5.46 -34.13
N PHE A 481 -11.37 -5.32 -35.11
CA PHE A 481 -11.95 -6.43 -35.86
C PHE A 481 -11.30 -6.51 -37.23
N MET A 482 -10.60 -7.61 -37.51
CA MET A 482 -9.88 -7.78 -38.77
C MET A 482 -10.79 -8.24 -39.89
N GLY A 483 -10.35 -8.09 -41.13
CA GLY A 483 -11.05 -8.62 -42.29
C GLY A 483 -10.18 -8.68 -43.52
N ASP A 484 -10.82 -8.66 -44.69
CA ASP A 484 -10.16 -8.79 -45.99
C ASP A 484 -9.43 -7.52 -46.44
N LEU A 485 -9.72 -6.38 -45.81
CA LEU A 485 -9.04 -5.11 -46.08
C LEU A 485 -7.81 -4.91 -45.20
N THR A 486 -7.69 -5.64 -44.09
CA THR A 486 -6.57 -5.53 -43.14
C THR A 486 -5.22 -5.66 -43.83
N GLU A 487 -4.33 -4.69 -43.62
CA GLU A 487 -2.93 -4.76 -44.08
C GLU A 487 -1.98 -5.18 -42.94
N PRO A 488 -1.45 -6.42 -42.93
CA PRO A 488 -0.63 -6.92 -41.82
C PRO A 488 0.61 -6.07 -41.52
N ALA A 489 1.22 -5.49 -42.54
CA ALA A 489 2.39 -4.64 -42.39
C ALA A 489 2.11 -3.40 -41.52
N PHE A 490 0.91 -2.81 -41.63
CA PHE A 490 0.50 -1.66 -40.82
C PHE A 490 0.25 -2.07 -39.37
N TYR A 491 -0.48 -3.15 -39.11
CA TYR A 491 -0.75 -3.60 -37.75
C TYR A 491 0.51 -4.12 -37.02
N ASN A 492 1.41 -4.78 -37.75
CA ASN A 492 2.72 -5.16 -37.22
C ASN A 492 3.60 -3.94 -36.91
N LYS A 493 3.41 -2.82 -37.60
CA LYS A 493 4.06 -1.55 -37.30
C LYS A 493 3.50 -0.93 -36.02
N LEU A 494 2.18 -0.96 -35.82
CA LEU A 494 1.54 -0.54 -34.55
C LEU A 494 1.99 -1.37 -33.33
N PHE A 495 2.43 -2.60 -33.56
CA PHE A 495 3.08 -3.42 -32.55
C PHE A 495 4.53 -2.97 -32.30
N LYS A 496 5.34 -2.74 -33.35
CA LYS A 496 6.80 -2.50 -33.21
C LYS A 496 7.18 -1.07 -32.85
N GLU A 497 6.49 -0.05 -33.37
CA GLU A 497 6.91 1.35 -33.21
C GLU A 497 6.70 1.92 -31.81
N SER A 498 5.99 1.20 -30.95
CA SER A 498 5.85 1.55 -29.54
C SER A 498 7.06 1.18 -28.67
N GLU A 499 8.16 0.68 -29.29
CA GLU A 499 9.42 0.26 -28.65
C GLU A 499 10.06 1.28 -27.68
N ASN A 500 9.71 2.58 -27.75
CA ASN A 500 10.17 3.58 -26.77
C ASN A 500 9.50 3.46 -25.39
N ARG A 501 8.45 2.62 -25.25
CA ARG A 501 7.83 2.23 -23.98
C ARG A 501 7.87 0.72 -23.93
N SER A 502 8.85 0.17 -23.22
CA SER A 502 8.99 -1.28 -23.01
C SER A 502 7.65 -1.85 -22.54
N HIS A 503 6.98 -2.63 -23.41
CA HIS A 503 5.77 -3.42 -23.17
C HIS A 503 4.38 -2.78 -23.43
N GLU A 504 4.28 -1.55 -23.96
CA GLU A 504 2.97 -0.98 -24.35
C GLU A 504 2.80 -1.00 -25.88
N HIS A 505 1.90 -1.84 -26.42
CA HIS A 505 1.65 -1.94 -27.86
C HIS A 505 0.19 -1.63 -28.21
N LEU A 506 -0.05 -0.69 -29.14
CA LEU A 506 -1.42 -0.30 -29.52
C LEU A 506 -2.18 -1.47 -30.17
N PHE A 507 -1.47 -2.36 -30.85
CA PHE A 507 -2.02 -3.60 -31.39
C PHE A 507 -1.46 -4.81 -30.61
N PRO A 508 -2.29 -5.79 -30.17
CA PRO A 508 -1.84 -6.74 -29.16
C PRO A 508 -0.98 -7.90 -29.67
N VAL A 509 -0.88 -8.15 -30.98
CA VAL A 509 -0.20 -9.32 -31.55
C VAL A 509 0.60 -8.99 -32.80
N LEU A 510 1.53 -9.87 -33.20
CA LEU A 510 2.14 -9.83 -34.53
C LEU A 510 1.42 -10.79 -35.48
N LEU A 511 0.98 -10.27 -36.64
CA LEU A 511 0.28 -11.01 -37.69
C LEU A 511 1.26 -11.63 -38.69
N ASP A 512 0.88 -12.79 -39.24
CA ASP A 512 1.46 -13.33 -40.46
C ASP A 512 1.16 -12.41 -41.65
N ALA A 513 2.08 -12.34 -42.61
CA ALA A 513 1.93 -11.58 -43.84
C ALA A 513 0.88 -12.18 -44.79
N HIS A 514 0.60 -13.48 -44.67
CA HIS A 514 -0.30 -14.20 -45.58
C HIS A 514 -1.62 -14.53 -44.89
N LEU A 515 -2.72 -14.15 -45.55
CA LEU A 515 -4.06 -14.55 -45.15
C LEU A 515 -4.31 -16.00 -45.61
N PRO A 516 -4.64 -16.94 -44.71
CA PRO A 516 -4.92 -18.32 -45.09
C PRO A 516 -6.04 -18.43 -46.14
N GLU A 517 -5.99 -19.47 -46.97
CA GLU A 517 -7.10 -19.84 -47.84
C GLU A 517 -8.30 -20.29 -46.98
N PRO A 518 -9.54 -20.05 -47.44
CA PRO A 518 -10.72 -20.56 -46.76
C PRO A 518 -10.75 -22.09 -46.81
N MET A 519 -11.50 -22.66 -45.88
CA MET A 519 -11.79 -24.07 -45.76
C MET A 519 -12.52 -24.58 -47.01
N SER A 520 -12.21 -25.81 -47.45
CA SER A 520 -12.97 -26.44 -48.52
C SER A 520 -14.36 -26.87 -48.03
N GLU A 521 -15.33 -26.98 -48.94
CA GLU A 521 -16.69 -27.45 -48.59
C GLU A 521 -16.66 -28.86 -47.97
N ASP A 522 -15.78 -29.74 -48.43
CA ASP A 522 -15.59 -31.08 -47.89
C ASP A 522 -15.03 -31.04 -46.46
N GLU A 523 -14.05 -30.18 -46.18
CA GLU A 523 -13.49 -30.02 -44.83
C GLU A 523 -14.52 -29.41 -43.86
N MET A 524 -15.35 -28.47 -44.33
CA MET A 524 -16.47 -27.94 -43.54
C MET A 524 -17.50 -29.02 -43.21
N ALA A 525 -17.91 -29.81 -44.20
CA ALA A 525 -18.87 -30.89 -44.03
C ALA A 525 -18.35 -31.95 -43.06
N ASP A 526 -17.09 -32.35 -43.22
CA ASP A 526 -16.40 -33.28 -42.30
C ASP A 526 -16.40 -32.73 -40.86
N ARG A 527 -16.07 -31.46 -40.68
CA ARG A 527 -16.02 -30.84 -39.34
C ARG A 527 -17.38 -30.72 -38.67
N LEU A 528 -18.44 -30.45 -39.42
CA LEU A 528 -19.79 -30.40 -38.86
C LEU A 528 -20.29 -31.79 -38.46
N GLN A 529 -19.98 -32.82 -39.27
CA GLN A 529 -20.48 -34.18 -39.06
C GLN A 529 -19.65 -34.95 -38.03
N ASN A 530 -18.32 -34.94 -38.19
CA ASN A 530 -17.41 -35.87 -37.50
C ASN A 530 -16.65 -35.22 -36.35
N ASP A 531 -16.29 -33.93 -36.45
CA ASP A 531 -15.60 -33.22 -35.38
C ASP A 531 -16.61 -32.68 -34.33
N LYS A 532 -16.71 -33.38 -33.20
CA LYS A 532 -17.66 -33.07 -32.13
C LYS A 532 -17.20 -31.99 -31.14
N GLN A 533 -15.97 -31.49 -31.25
CA GLN A 533 -15.46 -30.49 -30.32
C GLN A 533 -16.06 -29.08 -30.59
N PRO A 534 -16.16 -28.21 -29.56
CA PRO A 534 -16.45 -26.79 -29.75
C PRO A 534 -15.44 -26.15 -30.69
N LYS A 535 -15.90 -25.29 -31.61
CA LYS A 535 -15.05 -24.75 -32.69
C LYS A 535 -14.31 -23.47 -32.31
N ILE A 536 -14.63 -22.94 -31.13
CA ILE A 536 -13.85 -21.97 -30.39
C ILE A 536 -13.74 -22.47 -28.93
N LEU A 537 -12.62 -22.19 -28.29
CA LEU A 537 -12.29 -22.63 -26.95
C LEU A 537 -11.86 -21.44 -26.08
N PHE A 538 -12.03 -21.57 -24.77
CA PHE A 538 -11.67 -20.54 -23.80
C PHE A 538 -10.52 -21.07 -22.92
N PRO A 539 -9.28 -20.57 -23.11
CA PRO A 539 -8.13 -21.01 -22.30
C PRO A 539 -8.28 -20.72 -20.81
N ASP A 540 -8.96 -19.62 -20.49
CA ASP A 540 -9.28 -19.19 -19.13
C ASP A 540 -10.79 -18.93 -19.03
N GLU A 541 -11.52 -19.86 -18.45
CA GLU A 541 -12.97 -19.76 -18.23
C GLU A 541 -13.33 -18.73 -17.14
N SER A 542 -12.35 -18.29 -16.34
CA SER A 542 -12.56 -17.26 -15.32
C SER A 542 -12.49 -15.84 -15.88
N ASN A 543 -12.02 -15.68 -17.12
CA ASN A 543 -11.91 -14.40 -17.81
C ASN A 543 -13.28 -13.67 -17.81
N PRO A 544 -13.36 -12.38 -17.46
CA PRO A 544 -14.62 -11.65 -17.37
C PRO A 544 -15.45 -11.65 -18.66
N ILE A 545 -14.79 -11.67 -19.83
CA ILE A 545 -15.46 -11.72 -21.14
C ILE A 545 -16.17 -13.08 -21.35
N ILE A 546 -15.70 -14.16 -20.74
CA ILE A 546 -16.22 -15.51 -20.94
C ILE A 546 -17.22 -15.89 -19.85
N ARG A 547 -16.87 -15.58 -18.60
CA ARG A 547 -17.71 -15.86 -17.44
C ARG A 547 -18.97 -14.98 -17.45
N GLY A 548 -18.83 -13.73 -17.87
CA GLY A 548 -19.85 -12.69 -17.74
C GLY A 548 -20.04 -12.20 -16.31
N HIS A 549 -20.68 -11.03 -16.16
CA HIS A 549 -21.16 -10.54 -14.87
C HIS A 549 -22.50 -11.21 -14.55
N VAL A 550 -22.44 -12.25 -13.72
CA VAL A 550 -23.63 -12.99 -13.28
C VAL A 550 -24.26 -12.25 -12.10
N SER A 551 -25.48 -11.73 -12.28
CA SER A 551 -26.34 -11.35 -11.16
C SER A 551 -26.48 -12.54 -10.22
N ALA A 552 -26.29 -12.32 -8.91
CA ALA A 552 -26.33 -13.36 -7.87
C ALA A 552 -27.61 -14.22 -7.83
N VAL A 553 -28.64 -13.87 -8.61
CA VAL A 553 -29.96 -14.50 -8.58
C VAL A 553 -30.08 -15.72 -9.51
N GLU A 554 -29.29 -15.83 -10.59
CA GLU A 554 -29.35 -17.02 -11.47
C GLU A 554 -27.99 -17.30 -12.15
N ASP A 555 -27.28 -18.35 -11.72
CA ASP A 555 -26.06 -18.86 -12.36
C ASP A 555 -26.38 -19.61 -13.67
N LYS A 556 -27.10 -18.94 -14.58
CA LYS A 556 -27.51 -19.44 -15.89
C LYS A 556 -26.57 -18.95 -16.99
N GLY A 557 -25.39 -19.58 -17.09
CA GLY A 557 -24.77 -19.80 -18.41
C GLY A 557 -23.87 -18.70 -18.98
N GLY A 558 -22.70 -18.46 -18.36
CA GLY A 558 -21.55 -17.90 -19.08
C GLY A 558 -21.19 -18.73 -20.32
N LEU A 559 -20.47 -18.15 -21.28
CA LEU A 559 -20.18 -18.80 -22.57
C LEU A 559 -19.47 -20.15 -22.40
N ALA A 560 -18.66 -20.31 -21.35
CA ALA A 560 -17.98 -21.56 -21.01
C ALA A 560 -18.96 -22.72 -20.72
N LYS A 561 -20.08 -22.45 -20.03
CA LYS A 561 -21.07 -23.49 -19.67
C LYS A 561 -21.90 -23.98 -20.87
N ASN A 562 -21.89 -23.23 -21.97
CA ASN A 562 -22.67 -23.51 -23.17
C ASN A 562 -21.80 -23.86 -24.40
N GLN A 563 -20.56 -24.33 -24.16
CA GLN A 563 -19.60 -24.67 -25.24
C GLN A 563 -20.14 -25.68 -26.25
N ASP A 564 -21.08 -26.57 -25.86
CA ASP A 564 -21.69 -27.54 -26.78
C ASP A 564 -22.40 -26.88 -27.96
N ALA A 565 -23.00 -25.70 -27.76
CA ALA A 565 -23.64 -24.94 -28.84
C ALA A 565 -22.61 -24.39 -29.86
N LEU A 566 -21.35 -24.21 -29.43
CA LEU A 566 -20.25 -23.74 -30.25
C LEU A 566 -19.67 -24.86 -31.13
N ARG A 567 -20.14 -26.11 -31.01
CA ARG A 567 -19.78 -27.21 -31.92
C ARG A 567 -20.13 -26.90 -33.38
N TYR A 568 -21.24 -26.20 -33.61
CA TYR A 568 -21.75 -25.90 -34.95
C TYR A 568 -21.27 -24.55 -35.48
N LEU A 569 -20.38 -23.86 -34.76
CA LEU A 569 -19.80 -22.60 -35.20
C LEU A 569 -18.70 -22.86 -36.23
N LEU A 570 -18.73 -22.18 -37.38
CA LEU A 570 -17.63 -22.24 -38.34
C LEU A 570 -16.85 -20.93 -38.36
N ILE A 571 -15.54 -21.05 -38.10
CA ILE A 571 -14.53 -20.03 -38.39
C ILE A 571 -13.76 -20.53 -39.61
N ASP A 572 -14.09 -19.94 -40.75
CA ASP A 572 -13.58 -20.30 -42.07
C ASP A 572 -12.26 -19.59 -42.34
N ARG A 573 -12.19 -18.29 -42.02
CA ARG A 573 -11.03 -17.44 -42.27
C ARG A 573 -10.72 -16.52 -41.09
N TYR A 574 -9.42 -16.36 -40.83
CA TYR A 574 -8.87 -15.46 -39.81
C TYR A 574 -7.40 -15.17 -40.14
N TRP A 575 -6.87 -14.08 -39.59
CA TRP A 575 -5.45 -13.75 -39.65
C TRP A 575 -4.67 -14.56 -38.62
N LYS A 576 -3.63 -15.26 -39.04
CA LYS A 576 -2.74 -15.99 -38.14
C LYS A 576 -1.78 -15.04 -37.43
N CYS A 577 -1.44 -15.36 -36.19
CA CYS A 577 -0.35 -14.71 -35.49
C CYS A 577 0.98 -15.39 -35.79
N LEU A 578 2.07 -14.64 -35.68
CA LEU A 578 3.40 -15.21 -35.52
C LEU A 578 3.50 -16.01 -34.21
N PRO A 579 4.52 -16.88 -34.03
CA PRO A 579 4.70 -17.65 -32.80
C PRO A 579 4.69 -16.78 -31.54
N GLN A 580 4.02 -17.24 -30.47
CA GLN A 580 3.84 -16.48 -29.22
C GLN A 580 5.16 -15.93 -28.66
N SER A 581 6.26 -16.67 -28.78
CA SER A 581 7.59 -16.24 -28.33
C SER A 581 8.11 -14.95 -28.98
N GLN A 582 7.55 -14.52 -30.12
CA GLN A 582 7.96 -13.29 -30.81
C GLN A 582 7.20 -12.05 -30.35
N TRP A 583 5.97 -12.21 -29.83
CA TRP A 583 5.12 -11.09 -29.45
C TRP A 583 4.73 -11.09 -27.97
N ASP A 584 4.90 -12.20 -27.26
CA ASP A 584 4.59 -12.38 -25.83
C ASP A 584 5.63 -13.32 -25.17
N PRO A 585 6.91 -12.90 -25.08
CA PRO A 585 7.97 -13.74 -24.54
C PRO A 585 7.82 -14.00 -23.04
N GLU A 586 7.20 -13.06 -22.32
CA GLU A 586 6.78 -13.21 -20.92
C GLU A 586 5.25 -13.40 -20.89
N PRO A 587 4.74 -14.63 -20.74
CA PRO A 587 3.34 -15.00 -21.02
C PRO A 587 2.28 -14.43 -20.05
N ASN A 588 2.60 -13.37 -19.31
CA ASN A 588 1.71 -12.71 -18.36
C ASN A 588 1.09 -11.43 -18.92
N GLN A 589 1.54 -10.94 -20.08
CA GLN A 589 1.09 -9.65 -20.63
C GLN A 589 -0.11 -9.79 -21.57
N ALA A 590 -0.16 -10.83 -22.41
CA ALA A 590 -1.30 -11.11 -23.28
C ALA A 590 -2.27 -12.13 -22.70
N GLN A 591 -3.57 -11.84 -22.79
CA GLN A 591 -4.62 -12.81 -22.48
C GLN A 591 -5.26 -13.31 -23.78
N LYS A 592 -5.17 -14.62 -24.00
CA LYS A 592 -5.88 -15.33 -25.08
C LYS A 592 -7.30 -15.62 -24.61
N VAL A 593 -8.25 -14.77 -24.99
CA VAL A 593 -9.66 -14.85 -24.58
C VAL A 593 -10.37 -15.98 -25.31
N VAL A 594 -10.17 -16.06 -26.63
CA VAL A 594 -10.73 -17.09 -27.49
C VAL A 594 -9.61 -17.67 -28.34
N VAL A 595 -9.52 -18.99 -28.39
CA VAL A 595 -8.59 -19.72 -29.26
C VAL A 595 -9.36 -20.71 -30.13
N LEU A 596 -8.80 -21.03 -31.29
CA LEU A 596 -9.30 -22.11 -32.12
C LEU A 596 -8.77 -23.45 -31.60
N PRO A 597 -9.51 -24.56 -31.82
CA PRO A 597 -8.96 -25.89 -31.62
C PRO A 597 -7.70 -26.08 -32.48
N ASN A 598 -6.74 -26.83 -31.95
CA ASN A 598 -5.58 -27.21 -32.74
C ASN A 598 -6.01 -28.08 -33.94
N ARG A 599 -5.61 -27.66 -35.14
CA ARG A 599 -5.94 -28.29 -36.43
C ARG A 599 -4.70 -28.91 -37.12
N ASN A 600 -3.56 -28.97 -36.44
CA ASN A 600 -2.37 -29.61 -36.97
C ASN A 600 -2.59 -31.12 -37.15
N SER A 601 -1.85 -31.74 -38.06
CA SER A 601 -1.94 -33.19 -38.28
C SER A 601 -1.61 -33.97 -37.01
N ILE A 602 -2.45 -34.96 -36.68
CA ILE A 602 -2.24 -35.87 -35.54
C ILE A 602 -0.89 -36.60 -35.61
N ASP A 603 -0.32 -36.76 -36.80
CA ASP A 603 0.98 -37.39 -37.01
C ASP A 603 2.12 -36.65 -36.29
N GLN A 604 2.00 -35.31 -36.13
CA GLN A 604 3.00 -34.50 -35.41
C GLN A 604 3.06 -34.86 -33.91
N TYR A 605 1.96 -35.36 -33.35
CA TYR A 605 1.81 -35.64 -31.92
C TYR A 605 1.92 -37.13 -31.60
N LYS A 606 1.86 -38.01 -32.60
CA LYS A 606 1.80 -39.47 -32.42
C LYS A 606 2.94 -40.02 -31.58
N ARG A 607 4.19 -39.61 -31.88
CA ARG A 607 5.37 -40.05 -31.14
C ARG A 607 5.34 -39.57 -29.69
N ALA A 608 5.10 -38.27 -29.49
CA ALA A 608 5.03 -37.68 -28.16
C ALA A 608 3.92 -38.33 -27.31
N ALA A 609 2.73 -38.55 -27.87
CA ALA A 609 1.62 -39.22 -27.19
C ALA A 609 1.99 -40.64 -26.74
N GLN A 610 2.65 -41.42 -27.61
CA GLN A 610 3.08 -42.78 -27.27
C GLN A 610 4.16 -42.80 -26.19
N GLU A 611 5.16 -41.90 -26.29
CA GLU A 611 6.21 -41.76 -25.29
C GLU A 611 5.64 -41.33 -23.93
N THR A 612 4.72 -40.37 -23.90
CA THR A 612 4.05 -39.92 -22.66
C THR A 612 3.23 -41.05 -22.02
N MET A 613 2.49 -41.83 -22.82
CA MET A 613 1.76 -43.00 -22.30
C MET A 613 2.70 -44.09 -21.78
N GLN A 614 3.85 -44.31 -22.42
CA GLN A 614 4.85 -45.27 -21.95
C GLN A 614 5.46 -44.82 -20.61
N LYS A 615 5.79 -43.52 -20.48
CA LYS A 615 6.26 -42.94 -19.21
C LYS A 615 5.22 -43.10 -18.11
N ALA A 616 3.95 -42.84 -18.39
CA ALA A 616 2.85 -43.03 -17.42
C ALA A 616 2.73 -44.49 -16.97
N ALA A 617 2.79 -45.45 -17.91
CA ALA A 617 2.73 -46.87 -17.56
C ALA A 617 3.92 -47.31 -16.69
N LEU A 618 5.14 -46.86 -17.01
CA LEU A 618 6.33 -47.15 -16.20
C LEU A 618 6.25 -46.54 -14.81
N ALA A 619 5.83 -45.28 -14.72
CA ALA A 619 5.70 -44.56 -13.45
C ALA A 619 4.68 -45.23 -12.51
N VAL A 620 3.55 -45.70 -13.05
CA VAL A 620 2.56 -46.48 -12.27
C VAL A 620 3.10 -47.85 -11.86
N ASN A 621 3.88 -48.51 -12.72
CA ASN A 621 4.52 -49.78 -12.36
C ASN A 621 5.51 -49.63 -11.21
N GLU A 622 6.33 -48.58 -11.22
CA GLU A 622 7.25 -48.28 -10.13
C GLU A 622 6.53 -47.97 -8.82
N LEU A 623 5.42 -47.21 -8.87
CA LEU A 623 4.58 -46.97 -7.71
C LEU A 623 3.98 -48.25 -7.14
N ALA A 624 3.48 -49.14 -8.00
CA ALA A 624 2.88 -50.40 -7.58
C ALA A 624 3.88 -51.38 -6.95
N VAL A 625 5.16 -51.30 -7.34
CA VAL A 625 6.24 -52.06 -6.67
C VAL A 625 6.51 -51.53 -5.26
N GLY A 626 6.35 -50.22 -5.03
CA GLY A 626 6.53 -49.60 -3.72
C GLY A 626 5.32 -49.75 -2.80
N ASP A 627 4.10 -49.75 -3.34
CA ASP A 627 2.84 -49.87 -2.61
C ASP A 627 1.79 -50.61 -3.46
N GLU A 628 1.37 -51.79 -2.99
CA GLU A 628 0.44 -52.70 -3.65
C GLU A 628 -0.93 -52.04 -3.93
N LYS A 629 -1.28 -50.98 -3.19
CA LYS A 629 -2.50 -50.19 -3.43
C LYS A 629 -2.55 -49.61 -4.86
N PHE A 630 -1.42 -49.38 -5.52
CA PHE A 630 -1.39 -48.82 -6.87
C PHE A 630 -1.47 -49.84 -8.02
N GLU A 631 -1.44 -51.15 -7.74
CA GLU A 631 -1.58 -52.20 -8.77
C GLU A 631 -2.85 -52.02 -9.61
N ILE A 632 -3.94 -51.60 -8.97
CA ILE A 632 -5.25 -51.41 -9.60
C ILE A 632 -5.27 -50.30 -10.67
N TYR A 633 -4.29 -49.38 -10.64
CA TYR A 633 -4.16 -48.32 -11.63
C TYR A 633 -3.48 -48.81 -12.92
N LYS A 634 -2.75 -49.93 -12.90
CA LYS A 634 -2.10 -50.46 -14.12
C LYS A 634 -3.12 -50.79 -15.21
N ASP A 635 -4.20 -51.48 -14.85
CA ASP A 635 -5.28 -51.81 -15.78
C ASP A 635 -5.97 -50.55 -16.33
N ARG A 636 -6.05 -49.49 -15.52
CA ARG A 636 -6.63 -48.20 -15.92
C ARG A 636 -5.74 -47.46 -16.90
N VAL A 637 -4.42 -47.43 -16.65
CA VAL A 637 -3.44 -46.83 -17.58
C VAL A 637 -3.38 -47.64 -18.87
N GLU A 638 -3.44 -48.97 -18.82
CA GLU A 638 -3.50 -49.81 -20.02
C GLU A 638 -4.79 -49.63 -20.83
N ALA A 639 -5.93 -49.48 -20.15
CA ALA A 639 -7.18 -49.12 -20.81
C ALA A 639 -7.11 -47.72 -21.47
N ALA A 640 -6.51 -46.74 -20.80
CA ALA A 640 -6.26 -45.42 -21.37
C ALA A 640 -5.30 -45.49 -22.57
N ARG A 641 -4.25 -46.33 -22.49
CA ARG A 641 -3.31 -46.55 -23.59
C ARG A 641 -4.01 -47.09 -24.83
N LYS A 642 -4.95 -48.03 -24.68
CA LYS A 642 -5.78 -48.52 -25.80
C LYS A 642 -6.61 -47.39 -26.42
N LYS A 643 -7.24 -46.55 -25.59
CA LYS A 643 -8.00 -45.37 -26.07
C LYS A 643 -7.12 -44.36 -26.80
N VAL A 644 -5.88 -44.14 -26.34
CA VAL A 644 -4.91 -43.27 -27.03
C VAL A 644 -4.54 -43.86 -28.39
N VAL A 645 -4.28 -45.17 -28.48
CA VAL A 645 -4.01 -45.83 -29.77
C VAL A 645 -5.19 -45.73 -30.73
N GLU A 646 -6.42 -45.91 -30.22
CA GLU A 646 -7.65 -45.72 -30.99
C GLU A 646 -7.80 -44.26 -31.45
N ALA A 647 -7.57 -43.29 -30.57
CA ALA A 647 -7.62 -41.87 -30.91
C ALA A 647 -6.60 -41.50 -32.01
N LEU A 648 -5.38 -42.04 -31.92
CA LEU A 648 -4.32 -41.85 -32.92
C LEU A 648 -4.63 -42.49 -34.29
N SER A 649 -5.68 -43.31 -34.39
CA SER A 649 -6.17 -43.85 -35.67
C SER A 649 -7.16 -42.92 -36.38
N THR A 650 -7.61 -41.86 -35.68
CA THR A 650 -8.53 -40.84 -36.21
C THR A 650 -7.79 -39.54 -36.48
N PRO A 651 -8.23 -38.68 -37.42
CA PRO A 651 -7.56 -37.42 -37.71
C PRO A 651 -7.82 -36.31 -36.66
N TYR A 652 -8.66 -36.56 -35.65
CA TYR A 652 -9.13 -35.53 -34.72
C TYR A 652 -8.33 -35.50 -33.41
N LEU A 653 -7.60 -34.40 -33.18
CA LEU A 653 -6.85 -34.17 -31.95
C LEU A 653 -7.72 -34.15 -30.68
N ASP A 654 -9.01 -33.80 -30.77
CA ASP A 654 -9.94 -33.86 -29.63
C ASP A 654 -10.09 -35.28 -29.08
N ASN A 655 -10.07 -36.31 -29.92
CA ASN A 655 -10.13 -37.70 -29.46
C ASN A 655 -8.90 -38.04 -28.63
N LEU A 656 -7.73 -37.52 -29.03
CA LEU A 656 -6.48 -37.70 -28.29
C LEU A 656 -6.53 -36.93 -26.96
N TYR A 657 -6.99 -35.68 -26.98
CA TYR A 657 -7.22 -34.89 -25.78
C TYR A 657 -8.14 -35.61 -24.79
N ARG A 658 -9.32 -36.06 -25.22
CA ARG A 658 -10.29 -36.77 -24.35
C ARG A 658 -9.74 -38.08 -23.79
N ALA A 659 -8.90 -38.79 -24.54
CA ALA A 659 -8.27 -40.02 -24.06
C ALA A 659 -7.29 -39.75 -22.90
N PHE A 660 -6.48 -38.69 -23.01
CA PHE A 660 -5.57 -38.25 -21.94
C PHE A 660 -6.32 -37.55 -20.80
N ASP A 661 -7.33 -36.74 -21.09
CA ASP A 661 -8.17 -36.09 -20.08
C ASP A 661 -8.88 -37.13 -19.20
N GLY A 662 -9.41 -38.20 -19.80
CA GLY A 662 -9.93 -39.35 -19.05
C GLY A 662 -8.88 -40.12 -18.24
N LEU A 663 -7.60 -40.07 -18.61
CA LEU A 663 -6.51 -40.61 -17.79
C LEU A 663 -6.23 -39.71 -16.58
N MET A 664 -6.36 -38.40 -16.72
CA MET A 664 -6.02 -37.41 -15.71
C MET A 664 -7.15 -37.17 -14.70
N HIS A 665 -8.38 -37.08 -15.20
CA HIS A 665 -9.52 -36.52 -14.46
C HIS A 665 -10.70 -37.48 -14.28
N ASP A 666 -10.59 -38.77 -14.67
CA ASP A 666 -11.69 -39.73 -14.42
C ASP A 666 -11.90 -39.91 -12.91
N PRO A 667 -13.08 -39.51 -12.37
CA PRO A 667 -13.37 -39.56 -10.94
C PRO A 667 -13.54 -40.98 -10.41
N GLY A 668 -13.56 -42.00 -11.30
CA GLY A 668 -13.80 -43.38 -10.93
C GLY A 668 -15.26 -43.65 -10.58
N VAL A 669 -15.51 -44.71 -9.82
CA VAL A 669 -16.83 -45.02 -9.25
C VAL A 669 -16.68 -45.19 -7.75
N LYS A 670 -17.46 -44.41 -6.99
CA LYS A 670 -17.47 -44.47 -5.53
C LYS A 670 -17.76 -45.91 -5.06
N ASP A 671 -16.97 -46.39 -4.10
CA ASP A 671 -17.08 -47.72 -3.50
C ASP A 671 -16.82 -48.91 -4.46
N ASN A 672 -16.27 -48.67 -5.66
CA ASN A 672 -15.83 -49.73 -6.57
C ASN A 672 -14.29 -49.84 -6.57
N PRO A 673 -13.72 -50.90 -5.97
CA PRO A 673 -12.27 -51.08 -5.93
C PRO A 673 -11.63 -51.04 -7.32
N ASN A 674 -12.29 -51.60 -8.34
CA ASN A 674 -11.77 -51.74 -9.70
C ASN A 674 -11.88 -50.47 -10.56
N ARG A 675 -12.44 -49.37 -10.02
CA ARG A 675 -12.51 -48.07 -10.69
C ARG A 675 -12.12 -46.95 -9.73
N PRO A 676 -10.84 -46.90 -9.31
CA PRO A 676 -10.36 -45.89 -8.38
C PRO A 676 -10.33 -44.50 -9.03
N ASN A 677 -10.32 -43.47 -8.19
CA ASN A 677 -10.21 -42.08 -8.64
C ASN A 677 -8.78 -41.80 -9.13
N MET A 678 -8.65 -41.29 -10.36
CA MET A 678 -7.35 -40.95 -10.95
C MET A 678 -6.65 -39.79 -10.21
N ALA A 679 -7.41 -38.91 -9.55
CA ALA A 679 -6.84 -37.80 -8.78
C ALA A 679 -5.90 -38.27 -7.66
N GLU A 680 -6.18 -39.42 -7.04
CA GLU A 680 -5.32 -39.99 -5.99
C GLU A 680 -3.96 -40.46 -6.54
N LEU A 681 -3.93 -40.97 -7.77
CA LEU A 681 -2.68 -41.36 -8.45
C LEU A 681 -1.83 -40.13 -8.73
N TRP A 682 -2.45 -39.11 -9.33
CA TRP A 682 -1.75 -37.88 -9.75
C TRP A 682 -1.41 -36.94 -8.59
N ALA A 683 -1.92 -37.20 -7.38
CA ALA A 683 -1.54 -36.50 -6.16
C ALA A 683 -0.17 -36.95 -5.60
N GLN A 684 0.37 -38.09 -6.05
CA GLN A 684 1.64 -38.61 -5.56
C GLN A 684 2.82 -37.69 -5.94
N PRO A 685 3.76 -37.40 -5.01
CA PRO A 685 4.90 -36.52 -5.29
C PRO A 685 5.74 -36.94 -6.51
N THR A 686 5.92 -38.25 -6.71
CA THR A 686 6.67 -38.83 -7.83
C THR A 686 5.99 -38.63 -9.18
N MET A 687 4.66 -38.47 -9.21
CA MET A 687 3.88 -38.27 -10.43
C MET A 687 3.78 -36.79 -10.85
N ARG A 688 4.16 -35.86 -9.96
CA ARG A 688 3.92 -34.43 -10.16
C ARG A 688 4.59 -33.85 -11.40
N ALA A 689 5.83 -34.25 -11.68
CA ALA A 689 6.56 -33.80 -12.88
C ALA A 689 5.89 -34.31 -14.17
N LEU A 690 5.56 -35.60 -14.22
CA LEU A 690 4.89 -36.21 -15.35
C LEU A 690 3.47 -35.65 -15.55
N LYS A 691 2.76 -35.36 -14.46
CA LYS A 691 1.46 -34.68 -14.48
C LYS A 691 1.57 -33.34 -15.21
N ASN A 692 2.55 -32.51 -14.84
CA ASN A 692 2.77 -31.22 -15.48
C ASN A 692 3.13 -31.38 -16.97
N ASP A 693 3.99 -32.35 -17.30
CA ASP A 693 4.34 -32.66 -18.70
C ASP A 693 3.09 -33.07 -19.52
N ILE A 694 2.20 -33.88 -18.94
CA ILE A 694 0.93 -34.27 -19.57
C ILE A 694 0.01 -33.06 -19.72
N ASP A 695 -0.13 -32.21 -18.70
CA ASP A 695 -0.97 -31.02 -18.76
C ASP A 695 -0.49 -30.04 -19.84
N ASP A 696 0.81 -29.84 -19.98
CA ASP A 696 1.39 -28.98 -21.02
C ASP A 696 1.27 -29.60 -22.43
N PHE A 697 1.43 -30.92 -22.54
CA PHE A 697 1.12 -31.65 -23.76
C PHE A 697 -0.36 -31.50 -24.14
N LEU A 698 -1.28 -31.65 -23.18
CA LEU A 698 -2.72 -31.51 -23.41
C LEU A 698 -3.09 -30.10 -23.87
N LYS A 699 -2.51 -29.05 -23.29
CA LYS A 699 -2.68 -27.67 -23.76
C LYS A 699 -2.23 -27.51 -25.21
N THR A 700 -1.09 -28.10 -25.56
CA THR A 700 -0.54 -28.06 -26.93
C THR A 700 -1.42 -28.81 -27.93
N VAL A 701 -1.99 -29.95 -27.53
CA VAL A 701 -2.91 -30.74 -28.37
C VAL A 701 -4.27 -30.06 -28.51
N ARG A 702 -4.74 -29.36 -27.48
CA ARG A 702 -6.08 -28.76 -27.45
C ARG A 702 -6.13 -27.38 -28.11
N PHE A 703 -5.22 -26.49 -27.75
CA PHE A 703 -5.28 -25.09 -28.14
C PHE A 703 -4.42 -24.81 -29.37
N GLY A 704 -5.04 -24.27 -30.41
CA GLY A 704 -4.39 -23.82 -31.64
C GLY A 704 -4.20 -22.31 -31.67
N ASP A 705 -4.43 -21.74 -32.85
CA ASP A 705 -4.23 -20.32 -33.11
C ASP A 705 -5.19 -19.46 -32.26
N PRO A 706 -4.72 -18.33 -31.71
CA PRO A 706 -5.59 -17.39 -31.03
C PRO A 706 -6.57 -16.76 -32.02
N LEU A 707 -7.79 -16.46 -31.56
CA LEU A 707 -8.81 -15.75 -32.33
C LEU A 707 -9.12 -14.38 -31.73
N VAL A 708 -9.12 -14.29 -30.39
CA VAL A 708 -9.32 -13.05 -29.64
C VAL A 708 -8.23 -12.90 -28.60
N VAL A 709 -7.49 -11.80 -28.67
CA VAL A 709 -6.38 -11.49 -27.75
C VAL A 709 -6.58 -10.10 -27.17
N THR A 710 -6.36 -9.94 -25.86
CA THR A 710 -6.40 -8.64 -25.19
C THR A 710 -5.12 -8.37 -24.42
N ARG A 711 -4.77 -7.07 -24.33
CA ARG A 711 -3.62 -6.55 -23.58
C ARG A 711 -3.97 -5.23 -22.88
N PRO A 712 -3.37 -4.95 -21.71
CA PRO A 712 -3.37 -3.61 -21.14
C PRO A 712 -2.51 -2.66 -22.00
N PHE A 713 -2.89 -1.38 -22.07
CA PHE A 713 -2.09 -0.33 -22.70
C PHE A 713 -2.28 0.98 -21.92
N GLY A 714 -1.23 1.45 -21.24
CA GLY A 714 -1.36 2.51 -20.24
C GLY A 714 -2.46 2.20 -19.23
N LYS A 715 -3.45 3.10 -19.10
CA LYS A 715 -4.63 2.89 -18.23
C LYS A 715 -5.81 2.21 -18.94
N GLY A 716 -5.70 1.98 -20.25
CA GLY A 716 -6.76 1.43 -21.09
C GLY A 716 -6.48 -0.02 -21.51
N ARG A 717 -7.28 -0.50 -22.47
CA ARG A 717 -7.15 -1.86 -23.00
C ARG A 717 -7.22 -1.88 -24.50
N VAL A 718 -6.49 -2.82 -25.09
CA VAL A 718 -6.57 -3.14 -26.51
C VAL A 718 -7.02 -4.59 -26.67
N LEU A 719 -7.88 -4.84 -27.65
CA LEU A 719 -8.41 -6.17 -27.95
C LEU A 719 -8.42 -6.38 -29.46
N ALA A 720 -7.93 -7.52 -29.94
CA ALA A 720 -7.94 -7.87 -31.35
C ALA A 720 -8.77 -9.12 -31.59
N PHE A 721 -9.76 -8.98 -32.47
CA PHE A 721 -10.48 -10.03 -33.16
C PHE A 721 -9.80 -10.32 -34.50
N LEU A 722 -9.21 -11.50 -34.63
CA LEU A 722 -8.45 -11.86 -35.84
C LEU A 722 -9.34 -12.34 -37.00
N THR A 723 -10.65 -12.23 -36.84
CA THR A 723 -11.67 -12.45 -37.87
C THR A 723 -12.64 -11.26 -37.89
N THR A 724 -13.54 -11.24 -38.87
CA THR A 724 -14.52 -10.17 -39.05
C THR A 724 -15.54 -10.12 -37.91
N ALA A 725 -16.03 -8.92 -37.59
CA ALA A 725 -17.10 -8.75 -36.59
C ALA A 725 -18.40 -9.44 -37.03
N GLY A 726 -18.70 -9.44 -38.33
CA GLY A 726 -19.90 -10.08 -38.87
C GLY A 726 -19.60 -11.28 -39.75
N THR A 727 -20.66 -11.74 -40.42
CA THR A 727 -20.57 -12.73 -41.50
C THR A 727 -20.32 -11.98 -42.80
N SER A 728 -19.06 -11.72 -43.13
CA SER A 728 -18.72 -11.19 -44.45
C SER A 728 -18.98 -12.28 -45.50
N MET A 729 -20.07 -12.14 -46.26
CA MET A 729 -20.39 -12.94 -47.46
C MET A 729 -20.04 -12.12 -48.71
N ARG A 730 -18.95 -12.44 -49.38
CA ARG A 730 -18.55 -11.66 -50.57
C ARG A 730 -19.25 -12.12 -51.86
N GLY A 731 -20.58 -11.99 -51.97
CA GLY A 731 -21.35 -12.20 -53.22
C GLY A 731 -22.46 -13.26 -53.14
N THR A 732 -23.05 -13.64 -54.28
CA THR A 732 -24.26 -14.49 -54.40
C THR A 732 -24.00 -15.98 -54.72
N SER A 733 -22.74 -16.40 -54.85
CA SER A 733 -22.37 -17.80 -55.14
C SER A 733 -22.02 -18.56 -53.84
N PRO A 734 -22.33 -19.86 -53.68
CA PRO A 734 -21.87 -20.68 -52.56
C PRO A 734 -20.36 -20.62 -52.33
N SER A 735 -19.59 -20.36 -53.38
CA SER A 735 -18.13 -20.17 -53.41
C SER A 735 -17.64 -18.77 -53.01
N THR A 736 -18.46 -17.95 -52.34
CA THR A 736 -18.07 -16.58 -51.95
C THR A 736 -17.39 -16.58 -50.58
N LEU A 737 -16.30 -15.79 -50.44
CA LEU A 737 -15.53 -15.66 -49.20
C LEU A 737 -16.47 -15.55 -48.00
N ARG A 738 -16.37 -16.52 -47.08
CA ARG A 738 -16.94 -16.48 -45.74
C ARG A 738 -15.79 -16.36 -44.74
N TRP A 739 -15.99 -15.56 -43.70
CA TRP A 739 -14.99 -15.39 -42.65
C TRP A 739 -15.36 -16.21 -41.42
N ASN A 740 -16.56 -15.97 -40.89
CA ASN A 740 -17.14 -16.75 -39.82
C ASN A 740 -18.67 -16.67 -39.86
N GLU A 741 -19.32 -17.67 -39.27
CA GLU A 741 -20.78 -17.74 -39.14
C GLU A 741 -21.24 -17.46 -37.70
N TRP A 742 -20.43 -16.78 -36.87
CA TRP A 742 -20.77 -16.58 -35.46
C TRP A 742 -22.02 -15.72 -35.30
N ALA A 743 -22.13 -14.65 -36.10
CA ALA A 743 -23.25 -13.73 -36.06
C ALA A 743 -24.43 -14.12 -36.98
N SER A 744 -24.45 -15.31 -37.59
CA SER A 744 -25.54 -15.71 -38.51
C SER A 744 -25.90 -17.20 -38.52
N GLY A 745 -25.06 -18.06 -37.95
CA GLY A 745 -25.24 -19.52 -37.91
C GLY A 745 -26.02 -20.03 -36.70
N LEU A 746 -25.94 -21.34 -36.45
CA LEU A 746 -26.66 -22.01 -35.36
C LEU A 746 -26.20 -21.55 -33.95
N ALA A 747 -24.98 -21.01 -33.85
CA ALA A 747 -24.43 -20.45 -32.63
C ALA A 747 -24.74 -18.95 -32.44
N LEU A 748 -25.59 -18.34 -33.30
CA LEU A 748 -25.93 -16.91 -33.29
C LEU A 748 -26.27 -16.36 -31.90
N TRP A 749 -27.02 -17.11 -31.10
CA TRP A 749 -27.48 -16.66 -29.79
C TRP A 749 -26.31 -16.40 -28.81
N THR A 750 -25.14 -17.02 -29.02
CA THR A 750 -23.93 -16.79 -28.20
C THR A 750 -23.19 -15.50 -28.58
N TYR A 751 -23.39 -14.99 -29.80
CA TYR A 751 -22.66 -13.83 -30.31
C TYR A 751 -23.04 -12.52 -29.58
N PRO A 752 -24.33 -12.14 -29.41
CA PRO A 752 -24.69 -10.97 -28.60
C PRO A 752 -24.24 -11.06 -27.15
N VAL A 753 -24.22 -12.26 -26.56
CA VAL A 753 -23.72 -12.49 -25.20
C VAL A 753 -22.23 -12.15 -25.12
N PHE A 754 -21.43 -12.67 -26.06
CA PHE A 754 -20.01 -12.36 -26.14
C PHE A 754 -19.76 -10.86 -26.34
N ILE A 755 -20.43 -10.23 -27.32
CA ILE A 755 -20.22 -8.80 -27.63
C ILE A 755 -20.58 -7.92 -26.44
N LYS A 756 -21.68 -8.24 -25.73
CA LYS A 756 -22.06 -7.53 -24.51
C LYS A 756 -20.99 -7.68 -23.41
N GLN A 757 -20.51 -8.88 -23.14
CA GLN A 757 -19.50 -9.14 -22.09
C GLN A 757 -18.15 -8.50 -22.45
N MET A 758 -17.77 -8.52 -23.73
CA MET A 758 -16.61 -7.81 -24.25
C MET A 758 -16.75 -6.29 -24.06
N GLN A 759 -17.91 -5.74 -24.37
CA GLN A 759 -18.21 -4.32 -24.18
C GLN A 759 -18.06 -3.92 -22.69
N GLU A 760 -18.69 -4.66 -21.78
CA GLU A 760 -18.56 -4.47 -20.32
C GLU A 760 -17.10 -4.52 -19.87
N TYR A 761 -16.33 -5.48 -20.39
CA TYR A 761 -14.90 -5.59 -20.10
C TYR A 761 -14.11 -4.37 -20.61
N LEU A 762 -14.37 -3.86 -21.81
CA LEU A 762 -13.64 -2.71 -22.37
C LEU A 762 -13.93 -1.42 -21.61
N ILE A 763 -15.14 -1.23 -21.08
CA ILE A 763 -15.50 -0.02 -20.32
C ILE A 763 -15.08 -0.06 -18.84
N SER A 764 -14.67 -1.23 -18.33
CA SER A 764 -14.47 -1.48 -16.89
C SER A 764 -13.26 -0.80 -16.23
N GLN A 765 -12.27 -0.27 -16.97
CA GLN A 765 -10.98 0.14 -16.38
C GLN A 765 -10.65 1.62 -16.27
N SER A 766 -11.63 2.50 -16.45
CA SER A 766 -11.42 3.91 -16.11
C SER A 766 -11.62 4.18 -14.61
N ASP A 767 -10.81 3.55 -13.73
CA ASP A 767 -10.82 3.82 -12.27
C ASP A 767 -10.20 5.18 -11.89
N SER A 768 -10.11 6.11 -12.86
CA SER A 768 -9.58 7.45 -12.64
C SER A 768 -10.44 8.31 -11.70
N ARG A 769 -11.68 7.87 -11.46
CA ARG A 769 -12.65 8.54 -10.61
C ARG A 769 -12.55 8.15 -9.13
N ASN A 770 -11.97 7.00 -8.80
CA ASN A 770 -11.86 6.51 -7.44
C ASN A 770 -10.39 6.49 -7.03
N ARG A 771 -10.07 7.36 -6.08
CA ARG A 771 -8.69 7.70 -5.74
C ARG A 771 -8.45 7.52 -4.26
N ILE A 772 -7.17 7.51 -3.94
CA ILE A 772 -6.68 7.58 -2.57
C ILE A 772 -6.30 9.04 -2.29
N VAL A 773 -6.54 9.52 -1.07
CA VAL A 773 -6.08 10.84 -0.61
C VAL A 773 -4.55 10.95 -0.69
N GLY A 774 -4.04 12.17 -0.83
CA GLY A 774 -2.63 12.45 -1.12
C GLY A 774 -2.28 12.37 -2.61
N THR A 775 -3.17 11.84 -3.46
CA THR A 775 -2.94 11.82 -4.93
C THR A 775 -3.42 13.10 -5.60
N ASP A 776 -2.64 13.56 -6.59
CA ASP A 776 -3.00 14.72 -7.41
C ASP A 776 -4.19 14.41 -8.33
N LEU A 777 -5.16 15.31 -8.36
CA LEU A 777 -6.26 15.27 -9.31
C LEU A 777 -6.01 16.24 -10.46
N ALA A 778 -5.56 15.71 -11.59
CA ALA A 778 -5.63 16.41 -12.87
C ALA A 778 -6.99 16.15 -13.52
N LEU A 779 -7.81 17.19 -13.64
CA LEU A 779 -9.09 17.10 -14.34
C LEU A 779 -8.89 17.07 -15.86
N PRO A 780 -9.83 16.49 -16.62
CA PRO A 780 -9.80 16.53 -18.08
C PRO A 780 -9.66 17.97 -18.60
N GLU A 781 -8.85 18.15 -19.65
CA GLU A 781 -8.65 19.45 -20.28
C GLU A 781 -9.96 19.96 -20.89
N LEU A 782 -10.32 21.22 -20.61
CA LEU A 782 -11.58 21.82 -21.06
C LEU A 782 -11.30 22.85 -22.14
N GLU A 783 -12.01 22.78 -23.27
CA GLU A 783 -11.81 23.73 -24.36
C GLU A 783 -12.25 25.15 -23.98
N ALA A 784 -11.33 26.11 -24.04
CA ALA A 784 -11.59 27.47 -23.59
C ALA A 784 -12.68 28.19 -24.42
N ALA A 785 -12.87 27.79 -25.67
CA ALA A 785 -13.95 28.29 -26.52
C ALA A 785 -15.34 27.84 -26.02
N ARG A 786 -15.41 26.69 -25.33
CA ARG A 786 -16.66 26.04 -24.96
C ARG A 786 -17.12 26.35 -23.55
N TYR A 787 -16.21 26.66 -22.63
CA TYR A 787 -16.55 26.89 -21.23
C TYR A 787 -16.28 28.32 -20.80
N LYS A 788 -17.00 28.77 -19.78
CA LYS A 788 -16.61 29.94 -19.00
C LYS A 788 -15.32 29.63 -18.22
N PRO A 789 -14.45 30.62 -17.95
CA PRO A 789 -13.23 30.45 -17.15
C PRO A 789 -13.54 30.29 -15.65
N GLU A 790 -14.56 29.52 -15.29
CA GLU A 790 -15.10 29.42 -13.95
C GLU A 790 -15.49 27.96 -13.65
N VAL A 791 -15.23 27.52 -12.42
CA VAL A 791 -15.62 26.21 -11.89
C VAL A 791 -16.26 26.37 -10.52
N ARG A 792 -17.32 25.59 -10.24
CA ARG A 792 -17.81 25.42 -8.87
C ARG A 792 -17.35 24.08 -8.33
N ILE A 793 -16.77 24.08 -7.13
CA ILE A 793 -16.31 22.87 -6.46
C ILE A 793 -17.21 22.63 -5.25
N SER A 794 -17.81 21.46 -5.18
CA SER A 794 -18.58 21.00 -4.03
C SER A 794 -17.90 19.78 -3.43
N TYR A 795 -17.90 19.68 -2.10
CA TYR A 795 -17.24 18.62 -1.36
C TYR A 795 -18.22 17.98 -0.38
N GLN A 796 -18.45 16.68 -0.55
CA GLN A 796 -19.23 15.86 0.35
C GLN A 796 -18.28 15.00 1.20
N PRO A 797 -18.05 15.36 2.48
CA PRO A 797 -17.21 14.55 3.37
C PRO A 797 -17.83 13.17 3.64
N GLN A 798 -16.97 12.20 3.91
CA GLN A 798 -17.33 10.97 4.63
C GLN A 798 -17.75 11.29 6.08
N PRO A 799 -18.40 10.34 6.79
CA PRO A 799 -18.54 10.44 8.24
C PRO A 799 -17.19 10.77 8.89
N ASP A 800 -17.17 11.61 9.92
CA ASP A 800 -15.92 12.00 10.58
C ASP A 800 -15.21 10.73 11.10
N PRO A 801 -14.06 10.36 10.50
CA PRO A 801 -13.38 9.11 10.82
C PRO A 801 -12.83 9.09 12.25
N TRP A 802 -12.71 10.25 12.89
CA TRP A 802 -12.02 10.42 14.17
C TRP A 802 -12.97 10.71 15.33
N ASN A 803 -14.29 10.59 15.11
CA ASN A 803 -15.30 10.90 16.11
C ASN A 803 -16.46 9.89 16.11
N LYS A 804 -16.45 8.96 17.07
CA LYS A 804 -17.50 7.95 17.26
C LYS A 804 -18.91 8.52 17.50
N ALA A 805 -19.04 9.68 18.14
CA ALA A 805 -20.35 10.28 18.42
C ALA A 805 -21.10 10.71 17.14
N THR A 806 -20.36 10.92 16.03
CA THR A 806 -20.91 11.16 14.69
C THR A 806 -21.12 9.86 13.91
N ALA A 807 -20.32 8.81 14.13
CA ALA A 807 -20.44 7.51 13.49
C ALA A 807 -21.70 6.74 13.95
N ASP A 808 -21.98 6.69 15.26
CA ASP A 808 -23.12 5.94 15.85
C ASP A 808 -24.50 6.53 15.50
N LYS A 809 -24.55 7.78 15.03
CA LYS A 809 -25.78 8.46 14.60
C LYS A 809 -25.97 8.46 13.08
N ALA A 810 -25.04 7.89 12.33
CA ALA A 810 -24.97 8.01 10.87
C ALA A 810 -25.78 6.93 10.14
N GLY A 811 -27.06 6.74 10.52
CA GLY A 811 -28.04 6.13 9.62
C GLY A 811 -28.24 7.02 8.38
N GLY A 812 -27.35 6.93 7.40
CA GLY A 812 -27.35 7.70 6.14
C GLY A 812 -27.10 9.20 6.28
N ASN A 813 -26.79 9.72 7.48
CA ASN A 813 -26.70 11.16 7.76
C ASN A 813 -25.24 11.65 7.66
N ARG A 814 -24.77 11.90 6.42
CA ARG A 814 -23.45 12.50 6.17
C ARG A 814 -23.39 13.96 6.64
N PRO A 815 -22.18 14.52 6.88
CA PRO A 815 -22.06 15.96 7.11
C PRO A 815 -22.58 16.74 5.90
N ALA A 816 -23.03 17.98 6.11
CA ALA A 816 -23.63 18.77 5.04
C ALA A 816 -22.66 19.01 3.87
N LEU A 817 -23.19 19.02 2.64
CA LEU A 817 -22.45 19.37 1.43
C LEU A 817 -21.79 20.74 1.59
N GLN A 818 -20.48 20.79 1.36
CA GLN A 818 -19.71 22.02 1.43
C GLN A 818 -19.52 22.58 0.02
N ILE A 819 -20.23 23.66 -0.30
CA ILE A 819 -20.12 24.34 -1.60
C ILE A 819 -19.06 25.43 -1.48
N ARG A 820 -17.96 25.32 -2.25
CA ARG A 820 -16.94 26.37 -2.32
C ARG A 820 -17.40 27.51 -3.24
N PRO A 821 -16.94 28.76 -3.01
CA PRO A 821 -17.12 29.84 -3.97
C PRO A 821 -16.60 29.45 -5.36
N ILE A 822 -17.20 30.03 -6.41
CA ILE A 822 -16.75 29.83 -7.79
C ILE A 822 -15.30 30.29 -7.91
N GLN A 823 -14.46 29.44 -8.50
CA GLN A 823 -13.03 29.68 -8.69
C GLN A 823 -12.74 29.93 -10.17
N PRO A 824 -11.81 30.83 -10.50
CA PRO A 824 -11.38 31.05 -11.88
C PRO A 824 -10.53 29.86 -12.37
N LEU A 825 -10.69 29.50 -13.64
CA LEU A 825 -9.87 28.50 -14.31
C LEU A 825 -8.66 29.13 -14.98
N THR A 826 -7.50 28.48 -14.89
CA THR A 826 -6.27 28.92 -15.57
C THR A 826 -6.28 28.45 -17.03
N LYS A 827 -6.24 29.40 -17.96
CA LYS A 827 -6.11 29.12 -19.39
C LYS A 827 -4.64 28.85 -19.74
N THR A 828 -4.37 27.70 -20.34
CA THR A 828 -3.08 27.37 -20.94
C THR A 828 -3.35 27.03 -22.40
N ASP A 829 -2.76 27.79 -23.32
CA ASP A 829 -3.05 27.72 -24.76
C ASP A 829 -4.56 27.92 -25.08
N GLU A 830 -5.24 26.88 -25.56
CA GLU A 830 -6.67 26.88 -25.90
C GLU A 830 -7.53 26.04 -24.93
N VAL A 831 -6.94 25.57 -23.83
CA VAL A 831 -7.63 24.76 -22.83
C VAL A 831 -7.54 25.36 -21.44
N TYR A 832 -8.59 25.17 -20.63
CA TYR A 832 -8.52 25.34 -19.20
C TYR A 832 -7.98 24.06 -18.58
N LYS A 833 -6.98 24.22 -17.71
CA LYS A 833 -6.44 23.14 -16.90
C LYS A 833 -6.75 23.43 -15.44
N LEU A 834 -7.17 22.38 -14.73
CA LEU A 834 -7.38 22.42 -13.29
C LEU A 834 -6.72 21.19 -12.67
N THR A 835 -5.76 21.45 -11.80
CA THR A 835 -5.10 20.44 -11.00
C THR A 835 -5.34 20.77 -9.54
N LEU A 836 -5.84 19.81 -8.78
CA LEU A 836 -5.87 19.88 -7.33
C LEU A 836 -4.70 19.02 -6.81
N PRO A 837 -3.59 19.65 -6.39
CA PRO A 837 -2.48 18.91 -5.82
C PRO A 837 -2.84 18.41 -4.42
N GLY A 838 -2.43 17.19 -4.08
CA GLY A 838 -2.47 16.64 -2.72
C GLY A 838 -3.83 16.73 -2.04
N VAL A 839 -4.88 16.14 -2.64
CA VAL A 839 -6.22 16.12 -2.01
C VAL A 839 -6.17 15.37 -0.68
N ASP A 840 -6.37 16.07 0.43
CA ASP A 840 -6.04 15.65 1.80
C ASP A 840 -7.24 15.11 2.61
N LYS A 841 -8.46 15.17 2.05
CA LYS A 841 -9.70 14.79 2.75
C LYS A 841 -10.47 13.71 2.01
N THR A 842 -11.07 12.81 2.78
CA THR A 842 -11.89 11.72 2.25
C THR A 842 -13.32 12.14 1.96
N GLY A 843 -13.87 11.62 0.86
CA GLY A 843 -15.22 11.92 0.40
C GLY A 843 -15.29 12.18 -1.09
N VAL A 844 -16.38 12.81 -1.51
CA VAL A 844 -16.70 13.02 -2.92
C VAL A 844 -16.52 14.50 -3.28
N TYR A 845 -15.69 14.73 -4.29
CA TYR A 845 -15.46 16.05 -4.89
C TYR A 845 -16.23 16.13 -6.20
N THR A 846 -17.07 17.15 -6.31
CA THR A 846 -17.91 17.41 -7.47
C THR A 846 -17.53 18.75 -8.10
N PHE A 847 -17.34 18.75 -9.42
CA PHE A 847 -16.93 19.89 -10.22
C PHE A 847 -18.04 20.26 -11.19
N GLU A 848 -18.51 21.50 -11.13
CA GLU A 848 -19.44 22.06 -12.11
C GLU A 848 -18.69 22.96 -13.08
N PHE A 849 -18.81 22.64 -14.36
CA PHE A 849 -18.33 23.46 -15.45
C PHE A 849 -19.50 24.13 -16.16
N PHE A 850 -19.30 25.37 -16.58
CA PHE A 850 -20.37 26.19 -17.18
C PHE A 850 -20.10 26.38 -18.67
N PRO A 851 -20.80 25.66 -19.57
CA PRO A 851 -20.66 25.87 -21.01
C PRO A 851 -21.07 27.29 -21.42
N ASN A 852 -20.39 27.82 -22.43
CA ASN A 852 -20.80 28.98 -23.20
C ASN A 852 -22.08 28.61 -23.98
N ASN A 853 -22.97 29.57 -24.22
CA ASN A 853 -24.27 29.29 -24.84
C ASN A 853 -24.12 28.68 -26.25
N ASP A 854 -24.30 27.36 -26.36
CA ASP A 854 -24.36 26.67 -27.65
C ASP A 854 -25.82 26.59 -28.12
N ALA A 855 -26.18 27.45 -29.06
CA ALA A 855 -27.34 27.37 -29.96
C ALA A 855 -28.62 26.70 -29.38
N GLY A 856 -29.49 27.52 -28.77
CA GLY A 856 -30.94 27.26 -28.67
C GLY A 856 -31.47 26.58 -27.40
N GLY A 857 -30.62 26.15 -26.46
CA GLY A 857 -31.04 25.59 -25.16
C GLY A 857 -30.59 26.45 -23.96
N LYS A 858 -31.24 26.30 -22.79
CA LYS A 858 -30.69 26.84 -21.54
C LYS A 858 -29.37 26.10 -21.23
N PRO A 859 -28.24 26.80 -21.02
CA PRO A 859 -26.97 26.15 -20.69
C PRO A 859 -27.14 25.40 -19.37
N THR A 860 -26.98 24.08 -19.41
CA THR A 860 -26.97 23.23 -18.22
C THR A 860 -25.51 23.02 -17.84
N ALA A 861 -25.19 23.15 -16.55
CA ALA A 861 -23.83 22.90 -16.09
C ALA A 861 -23.46 21.43 -16.36
N GLU A 862 -22.21 21.19 -16.75
CA GLU A 862 -21.66 19.84 -16.89
C GLU A 862 -20.96 19.47 -15.57
N VAL A 863 -21.22 18.27 -15.07
CA VAL A 863 -20.68 17.82 -13.78
C VAL A 863 -19.60 16.77 -13.99
N GLN A 864 -18.63 16.73 -13.09
CA GLN A 864 -17.77 15.58 -12.88
C GLN A 864 -17.67 15.30 -11.38
N ALA A 865 -17.65 14.02 -10.99
CA ALA A 865 -17.46 13.60 -9.61
C ALA A 865 -16.29 12.62 -9.48
N TYR A 866 -15.59 12.71 -8.34
CA TYR A 866 -14.44 11.89 -7.96
C TYR A 866 -14.54 11.52 -6.48
N ALA A 867 -14.30 10.27 -6.13
CA ALA A 867 -14.22 9.80 -4.75
C ALA A 867 -12.75 9.70 -4.31
N PHE A 868 -12.47 10.19 -3.10
CA PHE A 868 -11.17 10.05 -2.43
C PHE A 868 -11.37 9.25 -1.14
N ASN A 869 -10.68 8.13 -1.02
CA ASN A 869 -10.72 7.26 0.14
C ASN A 869 -9.36 7.23 0.83
N MET A 870 -9.35 6.75 2.06
CA MET A 870 -8.12 6.46 2.79
C MET A 870 -7.38 5.28 2.17
N ASP A 871 -6.06 5.23 2.35
CA ASP A 871 -5.24 4.07 1.96
C ASP A 871 -5.27 3.00 3.06
N SER A 872 -6.39 2.28 3.17
CA SER A 872 -6.55 1.20 4.15
C SER A 872 -5.46 0.13 4.01
N ALA A 873 -4.99 -0.17 2.79
CA ALA A 873 -3.91 -1.13 2.60
C ALA A 873 -2.57 -0.67 3.20
N ALA A 874 -2.41 0.64 3.47
CA ALA A 874 -1.26 1.21 4.15
C ALA A 874 -1.42 1.36 5.65
N GLU A 875 -2.61 1.72 6.10
CA GLU A 875 -2.83 2.21 7.46
C GLU A 875 -3.52 1.18 8.37
N SER A 876 -4.25 0.23 7.79
CA SER A 876 -5.11 -0.69 8.56
C SER A 876 -4.36 -1.78 9.32
N ASP A 877 -3.11 -2.09 8.94
CA ASP A 877 -2.27 -3.04 9.68
C ASP A 877 -1.63 -2.37 10.90
N LEU A 878 -2.26 -2.59 12.05
CA LEU A 878 -1.85 -1.98 13.32
C LEU A 878 -0.66 -2.69 13.99
N ASN A 879 -0.02 -3.67 13.34
CA ASN A 879 1.23 -4.27 13.84
C ASN A 879 2.32 -3.21 14.04
N ARG A 880 3.15 -3.40 15.07
CA ARG A 880 4.16 -2.42 15.50
C ARG A 880 5.56 -2.96 15.40
N ALA A 881 6.50 -2.08 15.04
CA ALA A 881 7.91 -2.42 15.01
C ALA A 881 8.43 -2.81 16.40
N THR A 882 9.40 -3.73 16.43
CA THR A 882 10.05 -4.15 17.67
C THR A 882 11.02 -3.10 18.20
N LYS A 883 11.34 -3.14 19.49
CA LYS A 883 12.30 -2.21 20.11
C LYS A 883 13.70 -2.38 19.49
N GLU A 884 14.07 -3.60 19.14
CA GLU A 884 15.31 -3.96 18.48
C GLU A 884 15.39 -3.34 17.08
N THR A 885 14.26 -3.32 16.36
CA THR A 885 14.16 -2.67 15.04
C THR A 885 14.36 -1.17 15.13
N LEU A 886 13.77 -0.51 16.15
CA LEU A 886 13.79 0.95 16.30
C LEU A 886 15.10 1.48 16.90
N VAL A 887 15.65 0.80 17.92
CA VAL A 887 16.82 1.24 18.68
C VAL A 887 18.07 0.43 18.31
N ARG A 888 18.23 0.11 17.02
CA ARG A 888 19.38 -0.67 16.52
C ARG A 888 20.68 -0.09 17.09
N LYS A 889 21.57 -0.96 17.58
CA LYS A 889 22.90 -0.53 18.00
C LYS A 889 23.64 -0.05 16.77
N THR A 890 23.77 1.27 16.62
CA THR A 890 24.58 1.90 15.58
C THR A 890 25.96 1.26 15.58
N ALA A 891 26.42 0.80 14.41
CA ALA A 891 27.77 0.30 14.23
C ALA A 891 28.73 1.48 14.41
N VAL A 892 29.16 1.74 15.64
CA VAL A 892 30.14 2.77 15.96
C VAL A 892 31.46 2.38 15.29
N GLY A 893 31.74 3.03 14.16
CA GLY A 893 33.06 3.08 13.58
C GLY A 893 34.05 3.56 14.63
N THR A 894 35.16 2.86 14.74
CA THR A 894 36.29 3.16 15.62
C THR A 894 36.86 4.55 15.30
N GLY A 895 36.36 5.60 15.96
CA GLY A 895 36.88 6.96 15.76
C GLY A 895 36.11 8.08 16.48
N LEU A 896 36.39 8.28 17.77
CA LEU A 896 36.53 9.58 18.48
C LEU A 896 35.61 10.79 18.14
N ALA A 897 34.31 10.58 17.89
CA ALA A 897 33.28 11.59 18.13
C ALA A 897 32.09 10.93 18.83
N ALA A 898 31.60 11.53 19.92
CA ALA A 898 30.44 11.03 20.66
C ALA A 898 29.20 11.08 19.75
N GLY A 899 28.86 9.95 19.11
CA GLY A 899 27.70 9.84 18.23
C GLY A 899 26.39 10.07 18.99
N GLY A 900 25.37 10.53 18.26
CA GLY A 900 24.02 10.72 18.80
C GLY A 900 23.43 9.42 19.36
N LYS A 901 22.60 9.53 20.41
CA LYS A 901 21.92 8.37 21.03
C LYS A 901 20.48 8.26 20.51
N VAL A 902 20.03 7.04 20.22
CA VAL A 902 18.63 6.70 19.94
C VAL A 902 17.98 6.14 21.21
N VAL A 903 16.80 6.65 21.57
CA VAL A 903 16.01 6.19 22.73
C VAL A 903 14.56 6.05 22.32
N LEU A 904 13.93 4.93 22.72
CA LEU A 904 12.49 4.71 22.62
C LEU A 904 11.86 4.91 24.01
N ARG A 905 10.77 5.67 24.06
CA ARG A 905 9.99 5.94 25.26
C ARG A 905 8.53 5.57 25.03
N SER A 906 7.87 5.09 26.07
CA SER A 906 6.44 4.81 26.09
C SER A 906 5.72 5.65 27.14
N PRO A 907 4.39 5.78 27.08
CA PRO A 907 3.63 6.61 28.00
C PRO A 907 3.82 6.08 29.43
N GLY A 908 4.25 6.98 30.33
CA GLY A 908 4.67 6.62 31.70
C GLY A 908 6.18 6.62 31.93
N ASP A 909 6.99 6.61 30.87
CA ASP A 909 8.44 6.83 30.97
C ASP A 909 8.76 8.28 31.35
N SER A 910 9.86 8.46 32.08
CA SER A 910 10.32 9.78 32.53
C SER A 910 11.07 10.53 31.42
N PHE A 911 10.87 11.86 31.35
CA PHE A 911 11.64 12.79 30.51
C PHE A 911 12.71 13.58 31.29
N GLU A 912 13.01 13.19 32.53
CA GLU A 912 13.91 13.96 33.41
C GLU A 912 15.35 14.03 32.92
N ASP A 913 15.78 13.15 32.03
CA ASP A 913 17.10 13.20 31.43
C ASP A 913 17.33 14.43 30.52
N PHE A 914 16.26 15.14 30.14
CA PHE A 914 16.36 16.43 29.46
C PHE A 914 16.49 17.63 30.40
N LYS A 915 16.33 17.45 31.73
CA LYS A 915 16.49 18.55 32.71
C LYS A 915 17.97 18.92 32.99
N ASP A 916 18.92 18.10 32.53
CA ASP A 916 20.39 18.20 32.72
C ASP A 916 20.83 18.78 34.09
N PRO A 917 21.14 17.97 35.12
CA PRO A 917 22.11 18.36 36.13
C PRO A 917 23.52 17.91 35.69
N PRO A 918 24.54 18.80 35.62
CA PRO A 918 25.91 18.36 35.36
C PRO A 918 26.39 17.42 36.47
N PRO A 919 27.21 16.40 36.16
CA PRO A 919 27.86 15.60 37.20
C PRO A 919 28.75 16.52 38.03
N ASP A 920 28.41 16.70 39.30
CA ASP A 920 29.29 17.34 40.26
C ASP A 920 30.20 16.31 40.94
N LEU A 921 31.29 16.79 41.53
CA LEU A 921 32.27 15.94 42.22
C LEU A 921 31.63 15.11 43.36
N SER A 922 30.51 15.56 43.93
CA SER A 922 29.78 14.84 44.98
C SER A 922 29.07 13.57 44.49
N ASN A 923 28.83 13.42 43.19
CA ASN A 923 28.23 12.19 42.63
C ASN A 923 29.27 11.13 42.25
N MET A 924 30.57 11.44 42.33
CA MET A 924 31.63 10.47 42.01
C MET A 924 31.95 9.60 43.23
N ILE A 925 31.66 8.29 43.14
CA ILE A 925 32.08 7.28 44.12
C ILE A 925 33.57 7.39 44.47
N VAL A 926 34.40 7.79 43.50
CA VAL A 926 35.85 7.98 43.67
C VAL A 926 36.17 9.01 44.76
N LEU A 927 35.38 10.09 44.91
CA LEU A 927 35.59 11.09 45.95
C LEU A 927 35.29 10.52 47.34
N PHE A 928 34.24 9.70 47.48
CA PHE A 928 33.94 9.00 48.73
C PHE A 928 35.01 7.97 49.09
N ILE A 929 35.50 7.20 48.11
CA ILE A 929 36.61 6.26 48.30
C ILE A 929 37.87 7.02 48.74
N LEU A 930 38.18 8.16 48.13
CA LEU A 930 39.33 8.98 48.48
C LEU A 930 39.23 9.52 49.92
N ILE A 931 38.05 10.02 50.33
CA ILE A 931 37.80 10.45 51.72
C ILE A 931 37.99 9.28 52.70
N ALA A 932 37.45 8.10 52.37
CA ALA A 932 37.58 6.91 53.21
C ALA A 932 39.05 6.45 53.34
N LEU A 933 39.82 6.47 52.25
CA LEU A 933 41.25 6.14 52.25
C LEU A 933 42.07 7.13 53.07
N VAL A 934 41.83 8.43 52.92
CA VAL A 934 42.51 9.47 53.70
C VAL A 934 42.16 9.34 55.19
N PHE A 935 40.90 9.04 55.52
CA PHE A 935 40.47 8.79 56.90
C PHE A 935 41.16 7.54 57.48
N ALA A 936 41.17 6.42 56.76
CA ALA A 936 41.85 5.21 57.21
C ALA A 936 43.36 5.42 57.42
N ALA A 937 44.01 6.15 56.51
CA ALA A 937 45.43 6.51 56.63
C ALA A 937 45.70 7.42 57.84
N GLU A 938 44.81 8.38 58.10
CA GLU A 938 44.91 9.26 59.29
C GLU A 938 44.77 8.45 60.58
N GLN A 939 43.78 7.56 60.68
CA GLN A 939 43.57 6.71 61.84
C GLN A 939 44.74 5.74 62.07
N ALA A 940 45.23 5.09 61.01
CA ALA A 940 46.38 4.19 61.11
C ALA A 940 47.64 4.90 61.62
N LEU A 941 47.93 6.11 61.09
CA LEU A 941 49.08 6.90 61.50
C LEU A 941 48.93 7.45 62.92
N ALA A 942 47.71 7.87 63.32
CA ALA A 942 47.41 8.31 64.68
C ALA A 942 47.62 7.19 65.71
N VAL A 943 47.17 5.97 65.39
CA VAL A 943 47.38 4.78 66.22
C VAL A 943 48.88 4.46 66.32
N HIS A 944 49.61 4.44 65.20
CA HIS A 944 51.06 4.19 65.18
C HIS A 944 51.86 5.17 66.06
N LEU A 945 51.54 6.47 65.96
CA LEU A 945 52.16 7.52 66.79
C LEU A 945 51.80 7.39 68.29
N SER A 946 50.62 6.86 68.62
CA SER A 946 50.19 6.65 70.02
C SER A 946 50.95 5.51 70.72
N PHE A 947 51.30 4.44 70.00
CA PHE A 947 52.05 3.31 70.54
C PHE A 947 53.52 3.65 70.78
N HIS A 948 54.16 4.40 69.87
CA HIS A 948 55.55 4.83 70.04
C HIS A 948 55.76 5.86 71.17
N LEU A 949 54.70 6.58 71.59
CA LEU A 949 54.73 7.38 72.81
C LEU A 949 54.71 6.48 74.06
N LYS A 950 53.89 5.42 74.08
CA LYS A 950 53.80 4.46 75.20
C LYS A 950 55.03 3.56 75.37
N GLU A 951 55.66 3.10 74.28
CA GLU A 951 56.89 2.30 74.39
C GLU A 951 58.06 3.10 75.01
N ASN A 952 58.16 4.39 74.69
CA ASN A 952 59.15 5.27 75.29
C ASN A 952 58.87 5.54 76.78
N GLU A 953 57.60 5.53 77.22
CA GLU A 953 57.24 5.59 78.65
C GLU A 953 57.44 4.24 79.37
N ALA A 954 57.15 3.11 78.70
CA ALA A 954 57.29 1.77 79.26
C ALA A 954 58.76 1.32 79.38
N ALA A 955 59.63 1.73 78.47
CA ALA A 955 61.09 1.51 78.57
C ALA A 955 61.70 2.25 79.77
N VAL A 956 61.15 3.41 80.15
CA VAL A 956 61.56 4.16 81.34
C VAL A 956 61.11 3.47 82.64
N LEU A 957 59.97 2.76 82.61
CA LEU A 957 59.44 2.01 83.77
C LEU A 957 60.08 0.63 83.98
N THR A 958 60.56 -0.04 82.92
CA THR A 958 61.16 -1.38 83.01
C THR A 958 62.62 -1.35 83.50
N GLY A 959 63.38 -0.30 83.19
CA GLY A 959 64.74 -0.11 83.75
C GLY A 959 64.77 0.13 85.27
N ALA A 960 63.66 0.60 85.86
CA ALA A 960 63.57 0.89 87.29
C ALA A 960 63.30 -0.34 88.18
N LYS A 961 63.03 -1.52 87.60
CA LYS A 961 62.79 -2.78 88.35
C LYS A 961 63.99 -3.75 88.38
N ALA A 962 65.04 -3.49 87.61
CA ALA A 962 66.18 -4.42 87.49
C ALA A 962 67.42 -4.07 88.35
N SER A 963 67.44 -2.95 89.10
CA SER A 963 68.58 -2.59 89.99
C SER A 963 68.27 -2.74 91.48
N ARG A 964 67.32 -3.60 91.84
CA ARG A 964 67.03 -3.99 93.22
C ARG A 964 67.12 -5.52 93.42
N ALA A 965 68.18 -6.12 92.88
CA ALA A 965 68.77 -7.39 93.33
C ALA A 965 70.10 -7.60 92.60
N ALA A 966 71.18 -7.68 93.38
CA ALA A 966 72.59 -7.93 93.02
C ALA A 966 73.35 -6.77 92.33
#